data_AF-A0A4D6KPA5-F1
#
_entry.id   AF-A0A4D6KPA5-F1
#
_cell.length_a   1.000
_cell.length_b   1.000
_cell.length_c   1.000
_cell.angle_alpha   90.00
_cell.angle_beta   90.00
_cell.angle_gamma   90.00
#
_symmetry.space_group_name_H-M   'P 1'
#
loop_
_entity.id
_entity.type
_entity.pdbx_description
1 polymer ?
#
loop_
_entity_poly.entity_id
_entity_poly.type
_entity_poly.pdbx_seq_one_letter_code
_entity_poly.pdbx_strand_id
1 'polypeptide(L)'
;MATGQLFSRTTQALFYNYKQLPIQRMLDFDFLCGRETPSVAGIINPGSEGFQKLFFGQEEIAIPVHSAIEAACAAHPTADVFINFASFRSAAASSMAALKQPTIRVVAIIAEGVPESDTKQLIAYARANNKVVIGPATVGGIQAGAFKIGDTAGTIDNIIQCKLYRPGSVGFVSKSGGMSNELYNTIARVTDGIYEGIAIGGDVFPGSTLSDHVLRFNNIPQVKMMVVLGELGGRDEYSLVEALKQGKVSKPVVAWVSGTCARLFKSEVQFGHAGAKSGGELESAQAKNQALKDAGAVVPTSFEAFEAAIKETFDKLVEEGKVTPVKEITPPPIPEDLSSAIKSGKVRAPTHIISTISDDRGEEPCYAGVPMSSIIEKGFGVGDVISLLWFKRSLPRYCTQFIEICIMLCADHGPCVSGAHNTIVTARAGKDLVSSLVSGLLTIGPRFGGAIDDAARYFKDAHDRGLTPYEFVESMKKKGIRVPGIGHRIKNRDNKDKRVELLQKFARTHFPSVKYMEYAVQVETYTLTKANNLVLNVDGAIGSLFLDLLAGSGMFSKQEIDEIVEIGYLNGLFVLARSIGLIGHTFDQKRLKQPLYRHPWEDVLYTKLVLYGLLVRINFIKREFGSFIFLLMNIDICIMLCADHGPCVSGAHNTIVTARAGKDLVSSLVSGLLTIGPRFGGAIDDAARYFKDAHDRGLTPYEFVESMKKKGIRVPGIGHRIKNRDNKDKRVELLQKFARTHFPSVKYMEYAVQVETYTLTKANNLVLNVDGAIGSLFLDLLAGSGMFSKQEIDEIVEIGYLNGLFVLARSIGLIG
;
A
#
# COMPACT_ATOMS: atom_id res chain seq x y z
N MET A 1 38.30 9.54 22.35
CA MET A 1 37.78 8.71 21.24
C MET A 1 38.57 7.41 21.20
N ALA A 2 37.95 6.30 20.78
CA ALA A 2 38.56 4.99 20.80
C ALA A 2 39.83 4.94 19.92
N THR A 3 40.97 4.62 20.52
CA THR A 3 42.32 4.69 19.91
C THR A 3 42.70 3.47 19.05
N GLY A 4 41.72 2.66 18.63
CA GLY A 4 41.97 1.40 17.93
C GLY A 4 40.78 0.93 17.08
N GLN A 5 40.49 -0.36 17.14
CA GLN A 5 39.55 -1.03 16.24
C GLN A 5 38.09 -0.63 16.49
N LEU A 6 37.32 -0.32 15.42
CA LEU A 6 35.90 0.01 15.54
C LEU A 6 35.01 -1.22 15.41
N PHE A 7 35.36 -2.22 14.61
CA PHE A 7 34.49 -3.37 14.37
C PHE A 7 35.25 -4.70 14.48
N SER A 8 34.53 -5.82 14.62
CA SER A 8 35.10 -7.16 14.72
C SER A 8 34.16 -8.19 14.10
N ARG A 9 34.62 -9.45 13.96
CA ARG A 9 33.78 -10.59 13.55
C ARG A 9 32.65 -10.90 14.55
N THR A 10 32.73 -10.38 15.77
CA THR A 10 31.71 -10.51 16.81
C THR A 10 30.87 -9.26 17.03
N THR A 11 31.20 -8.13 16.37
CA THR A 11 30.40 -6.90 16.44
C THR A 11 28.97 -7.17 16.00
N GLN A 12 28.03 -6.65 16.78
CA GLN A 12 26.60 -6.64 16.49
C GLN A 12 26.03 -5.22 16.56
N ALA A 13 24.96 -4.99 15.79
CA ALA A 13 24.35 -3.71 15.58
C ALA A 13 22.84 -3.73 15.80
N LEU A 14 22.31 -2.59 16.25
CA LEU A 14 20.90 -2.26 16.19
C LEU A 14 20.62 -1.38 14.99
N PHE A 15 19.65 -1.77 14.15
CA PHE A 15 19.33 -1.06 12.91
C PHE A 15 18.06 -0.22 13.09
N TYR A 16 18.19 1.11 13.09
CA TYR A 16 17.09 2.04 13.34
C TYR A 16 16.44 2.55 12.06
N ASN A 17 15.10 2.52 12.04
CA ASN A 17 14.20 2.75 10.89
C ASN A 17 14.34 1.65 9.81
N TYR A 18 13.40 0.70 9.78
CA TYR A 18 13.56 -0.53 8.99
C TYR A 18 13.78 -0.28 7.48
N LYS A 19 14.83 -0.89 6.94
CA LYS A 19 15.12 -0.99 5.50
C LYS A 19 15.56 -2.42 5.19
N GLN A 20 14.75 -3.16 4.43
CA GLN A 20 15.02 -4.57 4.13
C GLN A 20 16.35 -4.77 3.38
N LEU A 21 16.56 -4.05 2.27
CA LEU A 21 17.71 -4.27 1.39
C LEU A 21 19.07 -3.95 2.05
N PRO A 22 19.26 -2.84 2.80
CA PRO A 22 20.53 -2.58 3.49
C PRO A 22 20.81 -3.57 4.63
N ILE A 23 19.77 -4.08 5.31
CA ILE A 23 19.92 -5.14 6.32
C ILE A 23 20.34 -6.44 5.63
N GLN A 24 19.65 -6.85 4.56
CA GLN A 24 20.01 -8.05 3.80
C GLN A 24 21.45 -7.98 3.31
N ARG A 25 21.87 -6.84 2.74
CA ARG A 25 23.26 -6.57 2.32
C ARG A 25 24.31 -6.62 3.44
N MET A 26 23.92 -6.51 4.71
CA MET A 26 24.82 -6.78 5.84
C MET A 26 24.89 -8.28 6.13
N LEU A 27 23.75 -8.99 6.14
CA LEU A 27 23.66 -10.43 6.36
C LEU A 27 24.36 -11.24 5.25
N ASP A 28 24.20 -10.84 3.99
CA ASP A 28 24.89 -11.42 2.85
C ASP A 28 26.41 -11.28 3.00
N PHE A 29 26.86 -10.10 3.43
CA PHE A 29 28.27 -9.82 3.69
C PHE A 29 28.80 -10.64 4.88
N ASP A 30 28.04 -10.76 5.96
CA ASP A 30 28.39 -11.58 7.12
C ASP A 30 28.60 -13.05 6.73
N PHE A 31 27.69 -13.59 5.89
CA PHE A 31 27.78 -14.95 5.36
C PHE A 31 28.99 -15.13 4.43
N LEU A 32 29.24 -14.18 3.51
CA LEU A 32 30.45 -14.17 2.66
C LEU A 32 31.75 -14.13 3.48
N CYS A 33 31.74 -13.45 4.63
CA CYS A 33 32.85 -13.41 5.57
C CYS A 33 32.95 -14.70 6.43
N GLY A 34 32.02 -15.64 6.32
CA GLY A 34 31.95 -16.85 7.15
C GLY A 34 31.72 -16.53 8.63
N ARG A 35 30.88 -15.54 8.96
CA ARG A 35 30.46 -15.29 10.36
C ARG A 35 29.44 -16.33 10.80
N GLU A 36 29.56 -16.78 12.03
CA GLU A 36 28.56 -17.64 12.70
C GLU A 36 27.35 -16.84 13.20
N THR A 37 27.56 -15.57 13.57
CA THR A 37 26.52 -14.70 14.13
C THR A 37 26.24 -13.50 13.23
N PRO A 38 24.96 -13.27 12.82
CA PRO A 38 24.53 -12.04 12.16
C PRO A 38 25.00 -10.75 12.83
N SER A 39 25.41 -9.77 12.02
CA SER A 39 25.82 -8.45 12.48
C SER A 39 24.63 -7.55 12.87
N VAL A 40 23.41 -7.86 12.44
CA VAL A 40 22.19 -7.18 12.91
C VAL A 40 21.53 -8.03 13.99
N ALA A 41 21.60 -7.58 15.26
CA ALA A 41 20.98 -8.28 16.38
C ALA A 41 19.47 -7.98 16.51
N GLY A 42 19.06 -6.75 16.15
CA GLY A 42 17.69 -6.30 16.26
C GLY A 42 17.41 -5.05 15.42
N ILE A 43 16.14 -4.86 15.08
CA ILE A 43 15.63 -3.74 14.29
C ILE A 43 14.81 -2.84 15.22
N ILE A 44 14.97 -1.52 15.11
CA ILE A 44 14.17 -0.54 15.85
C ILE A 44 13.27 0.20 14.85
N ASN A 45 11.96 0.01 14.96
CA ASN A 45 11.00 0.62 14.06
C ASN A 45 9.85 1.26 14.86
N PRO A 46 9.89 2.58 15.13
CA PRO A 46 8.95 3.25 16.03
C PRO A 46 7.48 2.98 15.69
N GLY A 47 6.72 2.51 16.68
CA GLY A 47 5.33 2.10 16.50
C GLY A 47 5.15 0.77 15.75
N SER A 48 6.12 -0.13 15.83
CA SER A 48 6.03 -1.52 15.33
C SER A 48 6.82 -2.46 16.24
N GLU A 49 6.33 -3.70 16.38
CA GLU A 49 6.94 -4.76 17.18
C GLU A 49 6.77 -6.11 16.47
N GLY A 50 7.55 -7.12 16.85
CA GLY A 50 7.50 -8.48 16.29
C GLY A 50 8.85 -8.91 15.74
N PHE A 51 8.90 -9.35 14.47
CA PHE A 51 10.13 -9.72 13.78
C PHE A 51 10.06 -9.38 12.29
N GLN A 52 11.21 -9.41 11.60
CA GLN A 52 11.31 -9.45 10.13
C GLN A 52 11.99 -10.74 9.70
N LYS A 53 11.51 -11.33 8.61
CA LYS A 53 12.09 -12.54 8.00
C LYS A 53 13.08 -12.13 6.91
N LEU A 54 14.32 -12.59 7.03
CA LEU A 54 15.47 -12.21 6.19
C LEU A 54 16.32 -13.47 5.92
N PHE A 55 17.23 -13.43 4.95
CA PHE A 55 18.11 -14.57 4.66
C PHE A 55 19.46 -14.45 5.37
N PHE A 56 20.03 -15.59 5.76
CA PHE A 56 21.43 -15.74 6.14
C PHE A 56 22.03 -16.88 5.30
N GLY A 57 22.69 -16.53 4.20
CA GLY A 57 23.07 -17.50 3.16
C GLY A 57 21.84 -18.09 2.47
N GLN A 58 21.48 -19.34 2.82
CA GLN A 58 20.32 -20.04 2.27
C GLN A 58 19.17 -20.20 3.28
N GLU A 59 19.40 -19.89 4.56
CA GLU A 59 18.41 -20.08 5.63
C GLU A 59 17.60 -18.80 5.88
N GLU A 60 16.31 -18.95 6.22
CA GLU A 60 15.45 -17.83 6.62
C GLU A 60 15.53 -17.62 8.13
N ILE A 61 16.06 -16.47 8.55
CA ILE A 61 16.17 -16.05 9.96
C ILE A 61 15.12 -15.00 10.33
N ALA A 62 14.75 -14.96 11.61
CA ALA A 62 13.84 -13.96 12.17
C ALA A 62 14.60 -12.96 13.04
N ILE A 63 14.74 -11.71 12.57
CA ILE A 63 15.36 -10.63 13.35
C ILE A 63 14.27 -9.87 14.11
N PRO A 64 14.36 -9.71 15.45
CA PRO A 64 13.33 -9.06 16.25
C PRO A 64 13.20 -7.56 15.94
N VAL A 65 11.96 -7.05 16.04
CA VAL A 65 11.60 -5.64 15.84
C VAL A 65 11.11 -5.06 17.16
N HIS A 66 11.75 -3.98 17.59
CA HIS A 66 11.45 -3.23 18.80
C HIS A 66 10.85 -1.85 18.47
N SER A 67 9.94 -1.39 19.32
CA SER A 67 9.29 -0.08 19.19
C SER A 67 10.14 1.09 19.71
N ALA A 68 11.11 0.83 20.59
CA ALA A 68 11.95 1.82 21.26
C ALA A 68 13.44 1.44 21.26
N ILE A 69 14.33 2.43 21.42
CA ILE A 69 15.79 2.25 21.42
C ILE A 69 16.23 1.56 22.71
N GLU A 70 15.68 2.01 23.84
CA GLU A 70 15.93 1.54 25.20
C GLU A 70 15.63 0.04 25.33
N ALA A 71 14.47 -0.39 24.82
CA ALA A 71 14.03 -1.79 24.82
C ALA A 71 14.96 -2.68 23.96
N ALA A 72 15.36 -2.20 22.79
CA ALA A 72 16.29 -2.92 21.92
C ALA A 72 17.68 -3.07 22.53
N CYS A 73 18.21 -2.02 23.18
CA CYS A 73 19.48 -2.08 23.88
C CYS A 73 19.45 -3.02 25.11
N ALA A 74 18.32 -3.08 25.82
CA ALA A 74 18.13 -4.02 26.93
C ALA A 74 17.99 -5.48 26.44
N ALA A 75 17.33 -5.71 25.30
CA ALA A 75 17.17 -7.03 24.69
C ALA A 75 18.45 -7.55 24.00
N HIS A 76 19.31 -6.65 23.53
CA HIS A 76 20.53 -6.97 22.78
C HIS A 76 21.78 -6.32 23.43
N PRO A 77 22.18 -6.74 24.64
CA PRO A 77 23.30 -6.13 25.37
C PRO A 77 24.66 -6.29 24.68
N THR A 78 24.79 -7.21 23.73
CA THR A 78 25.98 -7.44 22.89
C THR A 78 26.09 -6.49 21.69
N ALA A 79 25.04 -5.73 21.36
CA ALA A 79 25.06 -4.80 20.24
C ALA A 79 25.71 -3.47 20.65
N ASP A 80 26.91 -3.20 20.11
CA ASP A 80 27.69 -2.00 20.42
C ASP A 80 27.69 -0.95 19.29
N VAL A 81 27.05 -1.26 18.16
CA VAL A 81 26.87 -0.35 17.02
C VAL A 81 25.39 0.01 16.85
N PHE A 82 25.10 1.26 16.52
CA PHE A 82 23.76 1.73 16.14
C PHE A 82 23.79 2.33 14.73
N ILE A 83 23.03 1.76 13.79
CA ILE A 83 22.99 2.20 12.40
C ILE A 83 21.68 2.96 12.17
N ASN A 84 21.78 4.25 11.85
CA ASN A 84 20.65 5.17 11.87
C ASN A 84 20.20 5.57 10.46
N PHE A 85 19.18 4.88 9.94
CA PHE A 85 18.48 5.20 8.68
C PHE A 85 17.28 6.14 8.88
N ALA A 86 17.23 6.91 9.98
CA ALA A 86 16.26 7.99 10.16
C ALA A 86 16.38 9.07 9.06
N SER A 87 15.32 9.85 8.84
CA SER A 87 15.41 11.08 8.05
C SER A 87 16.21 12.16 8.79
N PHE A 88 16.81 13.13 8.10
CA PHE A 88 17.55 14.23 8.74
C PHE A 88 16.78 14.93 9.87
N ARG A 89 15.46 15.11 9.69
CA ARG A 89 14.50 15.68 10.67
C ARG A 89 14.40 14.91 12.00
N SER A 90 14.90 13.69 12.07
CA SER A 90 14.82 12.80 13.23
C SER A 90 16.15 12.12 13.59
N ALA A 91 17.14 12.15 12.69
CA ALA A 91 18.44 11.53 12.87
C ALA A 91 19.20 12.07 14.09
N ALA A 92 19.12 13.37 14.37
CA ALA A 92 19.73 13.96 15.56
C ALA A 92 19.16 13.39 16.87
N ALA A 93 17.83 13.35 16.98
CA ALA A 93 17.14 12.85 18.16
C ALA A 93 17.39 11.35 18.41
N SER A 94 17.30 10.51 17.37
CA SER A 94 17.58 9.07 17.51
C SER A 94 19.06 8.77 17.78
N SER A 95 19.99 9.55 17.19
CA SER A 95 21.43 9.41 17.48
C SER A 95 21.75 9.81 18.91
N MET A 96 21.17 10.90 19.43
CA MET A 96 21.38 11.35 20.81
C MET A 96 20.77 10.36 21.82
N ALA A 97 19.63 9.73 21.50
CA ALA A 97 19.07 8.66 22.31
C ALA A 97 19.98 7.42 22.33
N ALA A 98 20.47 6.98 21.17
CA ALA A 98 21.41 5.86 21.07
C ALA A 98 22.75 6.13 21.79
N LEU A 99 23.32 7.34 21.64
CA LEU A 99 24.55 7.74 22.32
C LEU A 99 24.42 7.69 23.85
N LYS A 100 23.21 7.87 24.41
CA LYS A 100 22.96 7.77 25.86
C LYS A 100 22.89 6.32 26.38
N GLN A 101 22.69 5.33 25.52
CA GLN A 101 22.64 3.92 25.93
C GLN A 101 24.05 3.40 26.26
N PRO A 102 24.27 2.69 27.38
CA PRO A 102 25.61 2.32 27.82
C PRO A 102 26.32 1.33 26.90
N THR A 103 25.58 0.45 26.21
CA THR A 103 26.11 -0.57 25.30
C THR A 103 26.62 0.01 23.98
N ILE A 104 25.96 1.05 23.45
CA ILE A 104 26.29 1.64 22.15
C ILE A 104 27.58 2.45 22.21
N ARG A 105 28.61 1.99 21.51
CA ARG A 105 29.93 2.63 21.37
C ARG A 105 30.08 3.42 20.07
N VAL A 106 29.45 2.95 18.99
CA VAL A 106 29.53 3.56 17.65
C VAL A 106 28.13 3.88 17.12
N VAL A 107 27.93 5.09 16.59
CA VAL A 107 26.69 5.50 15.92
C VAL A 107 26.99 5.91 14.48
N ALA A 108 26.40 5.23 13.50
CA ALA A 108 26.51 5.57 12.08
C ALA A 108 25.26 6.33 11.64
N ILE A 109 25.42 7.57 11.16
CA ILE A 109 24.34 8.47 10.78
C ILE A 109 24.27 8.58 9.26
N ILE A 110 23.33 7.87 8.64
CA ILE A 110 23.23 7.77 7.18
C ILE A 110 22.54 9.00 6.57
N ALA A 111 21.77 9.75 7.36
CA ALA A 111 21.06 10.93 6.90
C ALA A 111 22.01 12.06 6.45
N GLU A 112 21.78 12.56 5.23
CA GLU A 112 22.37 13.79 4.71
C GLU A 112 21.49 15.01 5.05
N GLY A 113 22.10 16.18 5.25
CA GLY A 113 21.39 17.42 5.56
C GLY A 113 20.93 17.54 7.02
N VAL A 114 21.68 16.95 7.96
CA VAL A 114 21.44 17.15 9.40
C VAL A 114 21.94 18.55 9.80
N PRO A 115 21.16 19.37 10.54
CA PRO A 115 21.58 20.72 10.90
C PRO A 115 22.89 20.74 11.67
N GLU A 116 23.84 21.60 11.27
CA GLU A 116 25.18 21.65 11.88
C GLU A 116 25.16 21.81 13.40
N SER A 117 24.18 22.55 13.94
CA SER A 117 24.03 22.77 15.38
C SER A 117 23.75 21.46 16.13
N ASP A 118 22.94 20.58 15.55
CA ASP A 118 22.62 19.28 16.12
C ASP A 118 23.82 18.34 16.01
N THR A 119 24.50 18.37 14.86
CA THR A 119 25.73 17.57 14.64
C THR A 119 26.85 17.99 15.60
N LYS A 120 27.03 19.29 15.88
CA LYS A 120 27.97 19.80 16.90
C LYS A 120 27.63 19.31 18.30
N GLN A 121 26.34 19.22 18.67
CA GLN A 121 25.91 18.65 19.95
C GLN A 121 26.20 17.14 20.04
N LEU A 122 25.96 16.38 18.96
CA LEU A 122 26.29 14.95 18.88
C LEU A 122 27.80 14.71 19.03
N ILE A 123 28.63 15.49 18.32
CA ILE A 123 30.10 15.46 18.43
C ILE A 123 30.57 15.73 19.86
N ALA A 124 30.04 16.79 20.49
CA ALA A 124 30.41 17.15 21.86
C ALA A 124 30.05 16.03 22.85
N TYR A 125 28.84 15.48 22.76
CA TYR A 125 28.40 14.38 23.61
C TYR A 125 29.22 13.10 23.37
N ALA A 126 29.45 12.72 22.11
CA ALA A 126 30.22 11.52 21.78
C ALA A 126 31.67 11.61 22.28
N ARG A 127 32.34 12.76 22.08
CA ARG A 127 33.70 13.00 22.56
C ARG A 127 33.78 12.94 24.10
N ALA A 128 32.84 13.56 24.81
CA ALA A 128 32.77 13.54 26.27
C ALA A 128 32.55 12.14 26.86
N ASN A 129 31.82 11.26 26.14
CA ASN A 129 31.50 9.90 26.56
C ASN A 129 32.40 8.82 25.91
N ASN A 130 33.50 9.23 25.26
CA ASN A 130 34.44 8.36 24.52
C ASN A 130 33.82 7.48 23.40
N LYS A 131 32.68 7.90 22.86
CA LYS A 131 31.98 7.23 21.75
C LYS A 131 32.45 7.76 20.39
N VAL A 132 32.01 7.09 19.32
CA VAL A 132 32.35 7.46 17.93
C VAL A 132 31.07 7.66 17.13
N VAL A 133 31.02 8.73 16.35
CA VAL A 133 29.94 9.01 15.40
C VAL A 133 30.55 9.00 14.00
N ILE A 134 30.00 8.22 13.09
CA ILE A 134 30.42 8.17 11.68
C ILE A 134 29.29 8.80 10.86
N GLY A 135 29.60 9.77 9.99
CA GLY A 135 28.60 10.67 9.40
C GLY A 135 28.37 11.93 10.25
N PRO A 136 27.33 12.74 9.95
CA PRO A 136 26.24 12.47 9.01
C PRO A 136 26.64 12.55 7.53
N ALA A 137 25.68 12.39 6.62
CA ALA A 137 25.89 12.37 5.16
C ALA A 137 26.93 11.31 4.70
N THR A 138 26.79 10.06 5.18
CA THR A 138 27.70 8.95 4.85
C THR A 138 26.98 7.65 4.49
N VAL A 139 27.64 6.80 3.70
CA VAL A 139 27.28 5.37 3.54
C VAL A 139 27.68 4.52 4.76
N GLY A 140 28.62 5.02 5.57
CA GLY A 140 29.17 4.36 6.74
C GLY A 140 30.62 3.93 6.56
N GLY A 141 30.84 2.63 6.44
CA GLY A 141 32.16 2.02 6.48
C GLY A 141 32.11 0.50 6.55
N ILE A 142 33.26 -0.14 6.37
CA ILE A 142 33.41 -1.58 6.28
C ILE A 142 34.76 -2.01 6.86
N GLN A 143 34.77 -3.06 7.67
CA GLN A 143 35.97 -3.82 7.99
C GLN A 143 35.90 -5.16 7.27
N ALA A 144 36.82 -5.37 6.34
CA ALA A 144 36.79 -6.50 5.43
C ALA A 144 36.95 -7.83 6.19
N GLY A 145 36.16 -8.84 5.81
CA GLY A 145 36.06 -10.09 6.56
C GLY A 145 35.46 -9.98 7.98
N ALA A 146 34.78 -8.88 8.34
CA ALA A 146 34.33 -8.66 9.72
C ALA A 146 32.97 -7.96 9.91
N PHE A 147 32.76 -6.77 9.35
CA PHE A 147 31.52 -5.99 9.56
C PHE A 147 31.32 -4.92 8.48
N LYS A 148 30.07 -4.65 8.09
CA LYS A 148 29.67 -3.67 7.07
C LYS A 148 28.55 -2.79 7.62
N ILE A 149 28.62 -1.48 7.43
CA ILE A 149 27.50 -0.56 7.74
C ILE A 149 26.58 -0.47 6.52
N GLY A 150 25.37 -1.02 6.66
CA GLY A 150 24.25 -0.82 5.72
C GLY A 150 24.61 -1.08 4.26
N ASP A 151 24.52 -0.05 3.42
CA ASP A 151 24.78 -0.13 1.98
C ASP A 151 26.26 0.01 1.57
N THR A 152 27.20 0.13 2.51
CA THR A 152 28.63 0.30 2.19
C THR A 152 29.13 -0.81 1.26
N ALA A 153 29.83 -0.44 0.19
CA ALA A 153 30.28 -1.33 -0.88
C ALA A 153 29.18 -2.10 -1.64
N GLY A 154 27.92 -1.65 -1.59
CA GLY A 154 26.88 -2.03 -2.55
C GLY A 154 26.51 -3.52 -2.54
N THR A 155 26.60 -4.14 -3.74
CA THR A 155 26.16 -5.51 -4.05
C THR A 155 27.21 -6.58 -3.68
N ILE A 156 26.75 -7.84 -3.65
CA ILE A 156 27.61 -9.03 -3.48
C ILE A 156 28.72 -9.08 -4.54
N ASP A 157 28.41 -8.81 -5.81
CA ASP A 157 29.40 -8.83 -6.89
C ASP A 157 30.54 -7.84 -6.65
N ASN A 158 30.21 -6.64 -6.19
CA ASN A 158 31.18 -5.59 -5.85
C ASN A 158 32.01 -5.96 -4.61
N ILE A 159 31.38 -6.56 -3.58
CA ILE A 159 32.07 -7.13 -2.41
C ILE A 159 33.11 -8.18 -2.83
N ILE A 160 32.74 -9.06 -3.79
CA ILE A 160 33.63 -10.13 -4.27
C ILE A 160 34.75 -9.56 -5.14
N GLN A 161 34.44 -8.67 -6.09
CA GLN A 161 35.44 -8.03 -6.96
C GLN A 161 36.44 -7.19 -6.17
N CYS A 162 36.00 -6.48 -5.14
CA CYS A 162 36.85 -5.70 -4.24
C CYS A 162 37.49 -6.53 -3.11
N LYS A 163 37.37 -7.88 -3.13
CA LYS A 163 37.95 -8.82 -2.15
C LYS A 163 37.53 -8.59 -0.69
N LEU A 164 36.40 -7.91 -0.44
CA LEU A 164 36.02 -7.38 0.88
C LEU A 164 35.56 -8.44 1.88
N TYR A 165 35.40 -9.69 1.45
CA TYR A 165 35.12 -10.85 2.30
C TYR A 165 36.33 -11.30 3.15
N ARG A 166 37.54 -10.77 2.90
CA ARG A 166 38.75 -11.03 3.70
C ARG A 166 39.53 -9.74 3.99
N PRO A 167 40.19 -9.58 5.15
CA PRO A 167 41.01 -8.42 5.44
C PRO A 167 42.34 -8.43 4.67
N GLY A 168 42.68 -7.31 4.02
CA GLY A 168 44.03 -7.00 3.55
C GLY A 168 44.80 -6.11 4.53
N SER A 169 45.78 -5.36 4.05
CA SER A 169 46.73 -4.57 4.85
C SER A 169 46.50 -3.04 4.84
N VAL A 170 45.53 -2.53 4.07
CA VAL A 170 45.35 -1.07 3.84
C VAL A 170 44.25 -0.46 4.70
N GLY A 171 44.54 0.60 5.47
CA GLY A 171 43.52 1.41 6.16
C GLY A 171 43.03 2.55 5.28
N PHE A 172 41.74 2.67 5.01
CA PHE A 172 41.19 3.69 4.11
C PHE A 172 40.26 4.68 4.82
N VAL A 173 40.38 5.98 4.52
CA VAL A 173 39.39 6.97 4.96
C VAL A 173 39.11 8.04 3.90
N SER A 174 37.84 8.40 3.75
CA SER A 174 37.35 9.42 2.81
C SER A 174 36.23 10.27 3.41
N LYS A 175 36.00 11.46 2.86
CA LYS A 175 34.73 12.19 3.04
C LYS A 175 33.59 11.55 2.23
N SER A 176 33.82 11.28 0.95
CA SER A 176 32.78 10.82 0.02
C SER A 176 32.48 9.32 0.14
N GLY A 177 31.22 8.99 0.41
CA GLY A 177 30.75 7.60 0.39
C GLY A 177 30.78 6.95 -1.00
N GLY A 178 30.55 7.72 -2.06
CA GLY A 178 30.60 7.23 -3.44
C GLY A 178 32.04 6.86 -3.87
N MET A 179 32.97 7.80 -3.71
CA MET A 179 34.39 7.55 -4.03
C MET A 179 35.03 6.49 -3.14
N SER A 180 34.49 6.25 -1.93
CA SER A 180 34.95 5.13 -1.10
C SER A 180 34.82 3.79 -1.81
N ASN A 181 33.74 3.56 -2.58
CA ASN A 181 33.59 2.30 -3.31
C ASN A 181 34.57 2.19 -4.49
N GLU A 182 34.84 3.28 -5.19
CA GLU A 182 35.85 3.29 -6.26
C GLU A 182 37.24 3.00 -5.69
N LEU A 183 37.59 3.60 -4.55
CA LEU A 183 38.87 3.33 -3.90
C LEU A 183 38.97 1.92 -3.32
N TYR A 184 37.86 1.28 -2.90
CA TYR A 184 37.88 -0.15 -2.58
C TYR A 184 38.27 -0.99 -3.81
N ASN A 185 37.72 -0.66 -4.98
CA ASN A 185 38.07 -1.29 -6.26
C ASN A 185 39.53 -1.02 -6.66
N THR A 186 40.01 0.23 -6.61
CA THR A 186 41.41 0.59 -6.88
C THR A 186 42.38 -0.17 -5.96
N ILE A 187 42.16 -0.09 -4.64
CA ILE A 187 43.05 -0.72 -3.64
C ILE A 187 43.05 -2.25 -3.80
N ALA A 188 41.91 -2.88 -4.10
CA ALA A 188 41.82 -4.33 -4.31
C ALA A 188 42.54 -4.82 -5.59
N ARG A 189 42.78 -3.94 -6.58
CA ARG A 189 43.56 -4.26 -7.79
C ARG A 189 45.07 -4.22 -7.54
N VAL A 190 45.54 -3.21 -6.80
CA VAL A 190 46.98 -2.91 -6.67
C VAL A 190 47.61 -3.27 -5.32
N THR A 191 46.84 -3.82 -4.38
CA THR A 191 47.30 -4.28 -3.06
C THR A 191 46.66 -5.63 -2.68
N ASP A 192 46.92 -6.14 -1.48
CA ASP A 192 46.19 -7.30 -0.93
C ASP A 192 44.72 -6.98 -0.55
N GLY A 193 44.38 -5.71 -0.35
CA GLY A 193 43.04 -5.21 -0.09
C GLY A 193 42.96 -4.29 1.13
N ILE A 194 41.76 -3.76 1.41
CA ILE A 194 41.55 -2.99 2.64
C ILE A 194 41.44 -3.88 3.88
N TYR A 195 41.88 -3.37 5.02
CA TYR A 195 41.57 -3.89 6.34
C TYR A 195 40.25 -3.28 6.85
N GLU A 196 40.22 -1.95 6.98
CA GLU A 196 39.07 -1.16 7.40
C GLU A 196 39.01 0.13 6.55
N GLY A 197 37.83 0.42 6.00
CA GLY A 197 37.55 1.57 5.13
C GLY A 197 36.35 2.37 5.62
N ILE A 198 36.53 3.66 5.90
CA ILE A 198 35.49 4.51 6.50
C ILE A 198 35.20 5.74 5.61
N ALA A 199 33.91 6.03 5.42
CA ALA A 199 33.45 7.32 4.90
C ALA A 199 33.00 8.20 6.08
N ILE A 200 33.71 9.30 6.36
CA ILE A 200 33.37 10.17 7.50
C ILE A 200 32.12 11.03 7.25
N GLY A 201 31.79 11.26 5.97
CA GLY A 201 30.64 12.03 5.52
C GLY A 201 31.01 13.35 4.83
N GLY A 202 30.05 13.90 4.08
CA GLY A 202 30.18 15.17 3.34
C GLY A 202 29.76 16.43 4.10
N ASP A 203 29.25 16.30 5.33
CA ASP A 203 28.83 17.44 6.15
C ASP A 203 30.04 18.27 6.66
N VAL A 204 29.84 19.57 6.88
CA VAL A 204 30.88 20.53 7.32
C VAL A 204 31.54 20.11 8.64
N PHE A 205 30.81 19.42 9.51
CA PHE A 205 31.25 18.96 10.82
C PHE A 205 30.98 17.44 10.95
N PRO A 206 31.87 16.57 10.45
CA PRO A 206 31.71 15.12 10.56
C PRO A 206 31.90 14.65 12.02
N GLY A 207 31.22 13.56 12.38
CA GLY A 207 31.25 12.96 13.72
C GLY A 207 32.64 12.53 14.20
N SER A 208 33.47 12.12 13.23
CA SER A 208 34.89 11.78 13.36
C SER A 208 35.65 12.29 12.13
N THR A 209 36.89 12.70 12.32
CA THR A 209 37.72 13.36 11.29
C THR A 209 38.56 12.38 10.48
N LEU A 210 39.13 12.81 9.35
CA LEU A 210 40.11 12.00 8.60
C LEU A 210 41.28 11.57 9.51
N SER A 211 41.78 12.50 10.34
CA SER A 211 42.88 12.25 11.27
C SER A 211 42.50 11.27 12.40
N ASP A 212 41.26 11.32 12.92
CA ASP A 212 40.79 10.37 13.93
C ASP A 212 40.88 8.92 13.42
N HIS A 213 40.52 8.65 12.16
CA HIS A 213 40.64 7.31 11.59
C HIS A 213 42.09 6.93 11.27
N VAL A 214 42.92 7.85 10.74
CA VAL A 214 44.35 7.60 10.51
C VAL A 214 45.09 7.28 11.81
N LEU A 215 44.81 7.98 12.91
CA LEU A 215 45.43 7.71 14.20
C LEU A 215 45.06 6.31 14.75
N ARG A 216 43.81 5.85 14.56
CA ARG A 216 43.44 4.45 14.87
C ARG A 216 44.16 3.46 13.96
N PHE A 217 44.20 3.71 12.64
CA PHE A 217 44.88 2.85 11.67
C PHE A 217 46.38 2.72 11.97
N ASN A 218 47.03 3.79 12.44
CA ASN A 218 48.40 3.75 12.92
C ASN A 218 48.57 2.80 14.11
N ASN A 219 47.58 2.71 15.01
CA ASN A 219 47.62 1.84 16.18
C ASN A 219 47.19 0.38 15.93
N ILE A 220 46.46 0.09 14.84
CA ILE A 220 46.00 -1.28 14.49
C ILE A 220 47.16 -2.06 13.83
N PRO A 221 47.72 -3.14 14.43
CA PRO A 221 48.95 -3.79 13.92
C PRO A 221 48.83 -4.44 12.54
N GLN A 222 47.60 -4.78 12.12
CA GLN A 222 47.29 -5.38 10.83
C GLN A 222 47.39 -4.38 9.68
N VAL A 223 47.00 -3.11 9.90
CA VAL A 223 47.16 -2.05 8.91
C VAL A 223 48.64 -1.73 8.75
N LYS A 224 49.15 -1.73 7.51
CA LYS A 224 50.58 -1.46 7.19
C LYS A 224 50.79 -0.11 6.50
N MET A 225 49.81 0.35 5.72
CA MET A 225 49.76 1.67 5.10
C MET A 225 48.34 2.23 5.16
N MET A 226 48.20 3.55 4.99
CA MET A 226 46.90 4.22 4.96
C MET A 226 46.70 5.00 3.66
N VAL A 227 45.46 5.01 3.17
CA VAL A 227 45.05 5.75 1.97
C VAL A 227 43.96 6.75 2.37
N VAL A 228 44.18 8.03 2.05
CA VAL A 228 43.32 9.14 2.48
C VAL A 228 42.79 9.92 1.28
N LEU A 229 41.47 10.02 1.15
CA LEU A 229 40.80 10.82 0.12
C LEU A 229 40.07 12.01 0.75
N GLY A 230 40.76 13.15 0.79
CA GLY A 230 40.25 14.44 1.25
C GLY A 230 39.48 15.21 0.17
N GLU A 231 38.99 16.39 0.53
CA GLU A 231 38.21 17.26 -0.35
C GLU A 231 38.49 18.75 -0.06
N LEU A 232 38.24 19.61 -1.05
CA LEU A 232 38.23 21.07 -0.87
C LEU A 232 37.27 21.50 0.27
N GLY A 233 37.50 22.69 0.83
CA GLY A 233 36.64 23.27 1.86
C GLY A 233 36.90 22.75 3.27
N GLY A 234 36.75 23.64 4.25
CA GLY A 234 37.15 23.39 5.64
C GLY A 234 38.64 23.04 5.79
N ARG A 235 39.05 22.63 7.00
CA ARG A 235 40.47 22.45 7.36
C ARG A 235 40.80 21.08 7.97
N ASP A 236 39.93 20.09 7.78
CA ASP A 236 40.04 18.77 8.41
C ASP A 236 41.39 18.08 8.11
N GLU A 237 41.83 18.17 6.86
CA GLU A 237 43.10 17.61 6.37
C GLU A 237 44.33 18.16 7.12
N TYR A 238 44.28 19.39 7.66
CA TYR A 238 45.40 19.94 8.45
C TYR A 238 45.57 19.26 9.81
N SER A 239 44.52 18.64 10.36
CA SER A 239 44.65 17.82 11.57
C SER A 239 45.46 16.53 11.34
N LEU A 240 45.59 16.09 10.09
CA LEU A 240 46.49 15.01 9.67
C LEU A 240 47.91 15.53 9.39
N VAL A 241 48.03 16.69 8.73
CA VAL A 241 49.31 17.39 8.53
C VAL A 241 50.06 17.58 9.85
N GLU A 242 49.38 18.05 10.89
CA GLU A 242 50.00 18.25 12.21
C GLU A 242 50.26 16.93 12.96
N ALA A 243 49.46 15.88 12.74
CA ALA A 243 49.73 14.56 13.30
C ALA A 243 50.98 13.90 12.70
N LEU A 244 51.20 14.08 11.38
CA LEU A 244 52.39 13.65 10.67
C LEU A 244 53.64 14.39 11.17
N LYS A 245 53.62 15.74 11.19
CA LYS A 245 54.73 16.57 11.70
C LYS A 245 55.12 16.24 13.15
N GLN A 246 54.14 15.86 13.98
CA GLN A 246 54.36 15.49 15.39
C GLN A 246 54.83 14.03 15.57
N GLY A 247 55.08 13.28 14.48
CA GLY A 247 55.51 11.87 14.53
C GLY A 247 54.46 10.91 15.08
N LYS A 248 53.19 11.32 15.18
CA LYS A 248 52.08 10.50 15.72
C LYS A 248 51.59 9.45 14.72
N VAL A 249 51.95 9.60 13.45
CA VAL A 249 51.71 8.63 12.38
C VAL A 249 53.07 8.20 11.85
N SER A 250 53.38 6.91 11.96
CA SER A 250 54.70 6.33 11.62
C SER A 250 54.65 5.33 10.47
N LYS A 251 53.44 4.91 10.06
CA LYS A 251 53.19 4.10 8.86
C LYS A 251 52.96 5.00 7.64
N PRO A 252 53.27 4.54 6.40
CA PRO A 252 53.06 5.34 5.20
C PRO A 252 51.60 5.79 5.01
N VAL A 253 51.43 7.06 4.68
CA VAL A 253 50.14 7.67 4.27
C VAL A 253 50.26 8.05 2.79
N VAL A 254 49.39 7.51 1.95
CA VAL A 254 49.17 7.98 0.58
C VAL A 254 47.90 8.84 0.59
N ALA A 255 47.99 10.09 0.17
CA ALA A 255 46.90 11.04 0.33
C ALA A 255 46.63 11.86 -0.94
N TRP A 256 45.36 12.06 -1.26
CA TRP A 256 44.93 12.99 -2.30
C TRP A 256 43.73 13.80 -1.84
N VAL A 257 43.74 15.09 -2.15
CA VAL A 257 42.65 16.02 -1.87
C VAL A 257 41.98 16.40 -3.20
N SER A 258 40.71 16.04 -3.35
CA SER A 258 39.90 16.30 -4.54
C SER A 258 39.41 17.76 -4.60
N GLY A 259 39.01 18.22 -5.78
CA GLY A 259 38.50 19.59 -6.00
C GLY A 259 39.49 20.60 -6.56
N THR A 260 40.62 20.16 -7.12
CA THR A 260 41.66 21.03 -7.72
C THR A 260 41.14 21.94 -8.83
N CYS A 261 40.05 21.56 -9.51
CA CYS A 261 39.37 22.38 -10.51
C CYS A 261 38.78 23.69 -9.96
N ALA A 262 38.54 23.82 -8.65
CA ALA A 262 37.93 25.01 -8.05
C ALA A 262 38.69 26.31 -8.38
N ARG A 263 40.03 26.25 -8.51
CA ARG A 263 40.88 27.39 -8.89
C ARG A 263 40.66 27.90 -10.33
N LEU A 264 40.00 27.11 -11.19
CA LEU A 264 39.70 27.49 -12.58
C LEU A 264 38.40 28.32 -12.70
N PHE A 265 37.59 28.37 -11.63
CA PHE A 265 36.36 29.15 -11.62
C PHE A 265 36.61 30.60 -11.15
N LYS A 266 35.86 31.55 -11.71
CA LYS A 266 35.99 32.99 -11.43
C LYS A 266 35.24 33.45 -10.16
N SER A 267 34.52 32.55 -9.51
CA SER A 267 33.66 32.80 -8.36
C SER A 267 33.71 31.59 -7.42
N GLU A 268 33.35 31.78 -6.15
CA GLU A 268 33.13 30.65 -5.25
C GLU A 268 32.08 29.69 -5.83
N VAL A 269 32.36 28.39 -5.76
CA VAL A 269 31.43 27.31 -6.12
C VAL A 269 31.23 26.43 -4.90
N GLN A 270 29.97 26.25 -4.50
CA GLN A 270 29.55 25.18 -3.59
C GLN A 270 29.44 23.90 -4.43
N PHE A 271 30.20 22.87 -4.08
CA PHE A 271 30.06 21.54 -4.68
C PHE A 271 29.02 20.71 -3.89
N GLY A 272 28.71 19.50 -4.37
CA GLY A 272 27.54 18.72 -3.91
C GLY A 272 27.48 18.44 -2.41
N HIS A 273 28.61 18.07 -1.79
CA HIS A 273 28.67 17.91 -0.33
C HIS A 273 28.62 19.28 0.38
N ALA A 274 27.93 19.37 1.52
CA ALA A 274 27.81 20.62 2.27
C ALA A 274 29.17 21.22 2.67
N GLY A 275 30.14 20.39 3.06
CA GLY A 275 31.51 20.82 3.40
C GLY A 275 32.36 21.30 2.23
N ALA A 276 31.96 21.02 0.99
CA ALA A 276 32.79 21.23 -0.21
C ALA A 276 32.65 22.66 -0.76
N LYS A 277 33.06 23.65 0.04
CA LYS A 277 33.20 25.06 -0.36
C LYS A 277 34.51 25.65 0.14
N SER A 278 35.29 26.27 -0.75
CA SER A 278 36.56 26.93 -0.42
C SER A 278 36.35 28.44 -0.25
N GLY A 279 36.43 28.95 0.99
CA GLY A 279 36.30 30.38 1.30
C GLY A 279 37.62 31.15 1.33
N GLY A 280 38.76 30.49 1.11
CA GLY A 280 40.09 31.09 1.06
C GLY A 280 41.17 30.10 0.64
N GLU A 281 42.39 30.57 0.38
CA GLU A 281 43.45 29.75 -0.24
C GLU A 281 43.80 28.47 0.55
N LEU A 282 43.83 28.55 1.89
CA LEU A 282 44.09 27.41 2.77
C LEU A 282 43.01 26.32 2.70
N GLU A 283 41.83 26.60 2.14
CA GLU A 283 40.74 25.63 2.00
C GLU A 283 40.73 24.98 0.61
N SER A 284 41.62 25.42 -0.28
CA SER A 284 41.82 24.83 -1.61
C SER A 284 42.44 23.43 -1.54
N ALA A 285 42.08 22.58 -2.50
CA ALA A 285 42.67 21.26 -2.65
C ALA A 285 44.19 21.31 -2.84
N GLN A 286 44.69 22.31 -3.58
CA GLN A 286 46.13 22.51 -3.81
C GLN A 286 46.90 22.81 -2.52
N ALA A 287 46.42 23.74 -1.68
CA ALA A 287 47.10 24.09 -0.42
C ALA A 287 47.16 22.91 0.55
N LYS A 288 46.09 22.10 0.60
CA LYS A 288 46.02 20.88 1.41
C LYS A 288 46.93 19.76 0.88
N ASN A 289 46.92 19.51 -0.43
CA ASN A 289 47.81 18.53 -1.08
C ASN A 289 49.30 18.88 -0.85
N GLN A 290 49.67 20.15 -0.99
CA GLN A 290 51.03 20.62 -0.72
C GLN A 290 51.39 20.44 0.78
N ALA A 291 50.53 20.87 1.70
CA ALA A 291 50.78 20.74 3.14
C ALA A 291 50.89 19.28 3.63
N LEU A 292 50.15 18.34 3.00
CA LEU A 292 50.27 16.90 3.26
C LEU A 292 51.61 16.36 2.76
N LYS A 293 52.05 16.77 1.56
CA LYS A 293 53.33 16.40 0.96
C LYS A 293 54.52 16.91 1.79
N ASP A 294 54.46 18.16 2.23
CA ASP A 294 55.49 18.79 3.08
C ASP A 294 55.55 18.17 4.49
N ALA A 295 54.48 17.51 4.94
CA ALA A 295 54.45 16.71 6.16
C ALA A 295 54.87 15.24 5.96
N GLY A 296 55.30 14.85 4.75
CA GLY A 296 55.81 13.50 4.46
C GLY A 296 54.78 12.47 4.00
N ALA A 297 53.55 12.87 3.66
CA ALA A 297 52.61 11.99 2.97
C ALA A 297 53.00 11.81 1.49
N VAL A 298 52.73 10.63 0.93
CA VAL A 298 52.87 10.37 -0.51
C VAL A 298 51.66 10.98 -1.21
N VAL A 299 51.87 12.12 -1.87
CA VAL A 299 50.83 12.87 -2.59
C VAL A 299 51.11 12.81 -4.10
N PRO A 300 50.21 12.22 -4.90
CA PRO A 300 50.37 12.12 -6.35
C PRO A 300 50.17 13.49 -7.04
N THR A 301 50.49 13.57 -8.33
CA THR A 301 50.27 14.78 -9.15
C THR A 301 48.81 15.02 -9.51
N SER A 302 48.01 13.96 -9.59
CA SER A 302 46.59 13.97 -9.94
C SER A 302 45.86 12.77 -9.35
N PHE A 303 44.53 12.67 -9.53
CA PHE A 303 43.75 11.52 -9.07
C PHE A 303 44.09 10.26 -9.87
N GLU A 304 44.36 10.39 -11.17
CA GLU A 304 44.73 9.29 -12.06
C GLU A 304 46.07 8.65 -11.64
N ALA A 305 47.01 9.45 -11.11
CA ALA A 305 48.28 8.98 -10.56
C ALA A 305 48.15 8.36 -9.15
N PHE A 306 46.98 8.38 -8.52
CA PHE A 306 46.77 7.87 -7.16
C PHE A 306 46.86 6.35 -7.09
N GLU A 307 46.38 5.63 -8.11
CA GLU A 307 46.51 4.16 -8.20
C GLU A 307 47.99 3.72 -8.21
N ALA A 308 48.83 4.39 -9.01
CA ALA A 308 50.27 4.14 -9.06
C ALA A 308 50.94 4.43 -7.72
N ALA A 309 50.66 5.57 -7.09
CA ALA A 309 51.24 5.94 -5.80
C ALA A 309 50.84 4.97 -4.66
N ILE A 310 49.63 4.42 -4.69
CA ILE A 310 49.19 3.37 -3.77
C ILE A 310 49.99 2.07 -4.04
N LYS A 311 50.12 1.67 -5.31
CA LYS A 311 50.85 0.47 -5.72
C LYS A 311 52.33 0.52 -5.30
N GLU A 312 53.04 1.58 -5.66
CA GLU A 312 54.47 1.77 -5.34
C GLU A 312 54.73 1.76 -3.82
N THR A 313 53.82 2.36 -3.04
CA THR A 313 53.89 2.35 -1.57
C THR A 313 53.66 0.94 -1.00
N PHE A 314 52.76 0.16 -1.61
CA PHE A 314 52.47 -1.21 -1.18
C PHE A 314 53.60 -2.18 -1.54
N ASP A 315 54.06 -2.17 -2.80
CA ASP A 315 55.15 -3.02 -3.29
C ASP A 315 56.41 -2.83 -2.43
N LYS A 316 56.78 -1.58 -2.15
CA LYS A 316 57.91 -1.26 -1.26
C LYS A 316 57.76 -1.85 0.15
N LEU A 317 56.54 -1.90 0.71
CA LEU A 317 56.31 -2.55 2.01
C LEU A 317 56.38 -4.08 1.95
N VAL A 318 56.16 -4.69 0.78
CA VAL A 318 56.40 -6.12 0.55
C VAL A 318 57.91 -6.40 0.39
N GLU A 319 58.63 -5.58 -0.37
CA GLU A 319 60.09 -5.65 -0.53
C GLU A 319 60.83 -5.44 0.81
N GLU A 320 60.37 -4.51 1.64
CA GLU A 320 60.87 -4.28 3.00
C GLU A 320 60.42 -5.36 4.02
N GLY A 321 59.66 -6.38 3.59
CA GLY A 321 59.17 -7.47 4.45
C GLY A 321 58.15 -7.07 5.51
N LYS A 322 57.58 -5.86 5.43
CA LYS A 322 56.61 -5.28 6.39
C LYS A 322 55.17 -5.73 6.12
N VAL A 323 54.89 -6.14 4.88
CA VAL A 323 53.65 -6.77 4.41
C VAL A 323 53.97 -8.18 3.91
N THR A 324 53.14 -9.16 4.27
CA THR A 324 53.08 -10.46 3.59
C THR A 324 51.71 -10.55 2.91
N PRO A 325 51.63 -10.48 1.56
CA PRO A 325 50.34 -10.42 0.86
C PRO A 325 49.41 -11.57 1.23
N VAL A 326 48.16 -11.26 1.55
CA VAL A 326 47.18 -12.24 2.05
C VAL A 326 46.78 -13.21 0.94
N LYS A 327 46.91 -14.51 1.20
CA LYS A 327 46.47 -15.57 0.28
C LYS A 327 44.97 -15.45 0.01
N GLU A 328 44.58 -15.53 -1.26
CA GLU A 328 43.18 -15.44 -1.66
C GLU A 328 42.37 -16.67 -1.21
N ILE A 329 41.12 -16.45 -0.84
CA ILE A 329 40.17 -17.48 -0.40
C ILE A 329 38.91 -17.42 -1.26
N THR A 330 38.30 -18.56 -1.56
CA THR A 330 37.01 -18.59 -2.25
C THR A 330 35.89 -18.33 -1.23
N PRO A 331 35.09 -17.25 -1.36
CA PRO A 331 33.95 -17.02 -0.48
C PRO A 331 32.84 -18.06 -0.73
N PRO A 332 31.96 -18.33 0.26
CA PRO A 332 30.85 -19.26 0.10
C PRO A 332 29.82 -18.72 -0.93
N PRO A 333 29.21 -19.58 -1.75
CA PRO A 333 28.23 -19.16 -2.75
C PRO A 333 26.90 -18.74 -2.11
N ILE A 334 26.39 -17.56 -2.49
CA ILE A 334 25.03 -17.11 -2.18
C ILE A 334 24.15 -17.29 -3.44
N PRO A 335 22.91 -17.83 -3.30
CA PRO A 335 21.96 -17.91 -4.43
C PRO A 335 21.57 -16.52 -4.97
N GLU A 336 21.27 -16.45 -6.27
CA GLU A 336 20.72 -15.23 -6.86
C GLU A 336 19.27 -14.99 -6.42
N ASP A 337 18.95 -13.75 -6.05
CA ASP A 337 17.59 -13.28 -5.77
C ASP A 337 16.61 -13.71 -6.88
N LEU A 338 15.54 -14.43 -6.53
CA LEU A 338 14.53 -14.88 -7.51
C LEU A 338 13.92 -13.72 -8.31
N SER A 339 13.76 -12.55 -7.68
CA SER A 339 13.29 -11.33 -8.34
C SER A 339 14.27 -10.81 -9.41
N SER A 340 15.57 -10.88 -9.13
CA SER A 340 16.66 -10.54 -10.07
C SER A 340 16.78 -11.58 -11.19
N ALA A 341 16.69 -12.87 -10.88
CA ALA A 341 16.72 -13.96 -11.84
C ALA A 341 15.53 -13.93 -12.82
N ILE A 342 14.33 -13.55 -12.34
CA ILE A 342 13.16 -13.31 -13.19
C ILE A 342 13.36 -12.04 -14.04
N LYS A 343 13.82 -10.93 -13.45
CA LYS A 343 14.04 -9.66 -14.17
C LYS A 343 15.11 -9.77 -15.26
N SER A 344 16.12 -10.61 -15.07
CA SER A 344 17.15 -10.92 -16.08
C SER A 344 16.75 -12.02 -17.07
N GLY A 345 15.56 -12.60 -16.94
CA GLY A 345 15.04 -13.64 -17.83
C GLY A 345 15.66 -15.04 -17.65
N LYS A 346 16.54 -15.23 -16.65
CA LYS A 346 17.17 -16.52 -16.31
C LYS A 346 16.16 -17.56 -15.85
N VAL A 347 15.12 -17.11 -15.14
CA VAL A 347 14.08 -17.97 -14.54
C VAL A 347 12.70 -17.45 -14.95
N ARG A 348 11.75 -18.37 -15.19
CA ARG A 348 10.34 -18.06 -15.42
C ARG A 348 9.50 -18.62 -14.27
N ALA A 349 8.81 -17.75 -13.53
CA ALA A 349 7.79 -18.15 -12.57
C ALA A 349 6.40 -18.12 -13.23
N PRO A 350 5.56 -19.17 -13.09
CA PRO A 350 4.20 -19.15 -13.61
C PRO A 350 3.29 -18.23 -12.78
N THR A 351 2.34 -17.56 -13.42
CA THR A 351 1.32 -16.76 -12.72
C THR A 351 0.24 -17.67 -12.13
N HIS A 352 0.07 -17.63 -10.80
CA HIS A 352 -0.92 -18.47 -10.12
C HIS A 352 -2.37 -18.00 -10.32
N ILE A 353 -2.59 -16.71 -10.57
CA ILE A 353 -3.90 -16.06 -10.78
C ILE A 353 -3.87 -15.31 -12.11
N ILE A 354 -4.99 -15.31 -12.83
CA ILE A 354 -5.24 -14.53 -14.03
C ILE A 354 -6.47 -13.66 -13.73
N SER A 355 -6.35 -12.33 -13.91
CA SER A 355 -7.49 -11.42 -14.01
C SER A 355 -7.60 -10.94 -15.46
N THR A 356 -8.83 -10.66 -15.91
CA THR A 356 -9.10 -10.09 -17.25
C THR A 356 -10.04 -8.88 -17.21
N ILE A 357 -10.50 -8.47 -16.03
CA ILE A 357 -11.50 -7.40 -15.83
C ILE A 357 -10.86 -6.06 -15.46
N SER A 358 -9.66 -6.07 -14.88
CA SER A 358 -8.99 -4.89 -14.34
C SER A 358 -7.47 -5.00 -14.36
N ASP A 359 -6.78 -3.85 -14.37
CA ASP A 359 -5.35 -3.74 -14.13
C ASP A 359 -5.05 -2.46 -13.33
N ASP A 360 -4.36 -2.58 -12.20
CA ASP A 360 -3.97 -1.48 -11.29
C ASP A 360 -2.48 -1.10 -11.40
N ARG A 361 -1.70 -1.84 -12.21
CA ARG A 361 -0.22 -1.78 -12.23
C ARG A 361 0.35 -0.68 -13.13
N GLY A 362 -0.48 -0.08 -13.99
CA GLY A 362 -0.12 1.03 -14.88
C GLY A 362 -0.02 2.38 -14.17
N GLU A 363 0.03 3.48 -14.93
CA GLU A 363 -0.02 4.82 -14.34
C GLU A 363 -1.34 5.12 -13.62
N GLU A 364 -2.44 4.60 -14.19
CA GLU A 364 -3.80 4.67 -13.70
C GLU A 364 -4.50 3.30 -13.84
N PRO A 365 -5.52 3.01 -13.01
CA PRO A 365 -6.30 1.78 -13.15
C PRO A 365 -7.16 1.77 -14.42
N CYS A 366 -7.34 0.57 -15.00
CA CYS A 366 -8.24 0.35 -16.14
C CYS A 366 -9.29 -0.72 -15.81
N TYR A 367 -10.52 -0.57 -16.34
CA TYR A 367 -11.57 -1.61 -16.34
C TYR A 367 -11.80 -2.10 -17.78
N ALA A 368 -11.61 -3.41 -18.02
CA ALA A 368 -11.54 -4.03 -19.34
C ALA A 368 -10.65 -3.27 -20.37
N GLY A 369 -9.55 -2.69 -19.90
CA GLY A 369 -8.63 -1.88 -20.71
C GLY A 369 -9.06 -0.42 -20.93
N VAL A 370 -10.24 0.00 -20.47
CA VAL A 370 -10.66 1.42 -20.48
C VAL A 370 -10.06 2.12 -19.25
N PRO A 371 -9.24 3.18 -19.44
CA PRO A 371 -8.64 3.91 -18.31
C PRO A 371 -9.67 4.66 -17.48
N MET A 372 -9.43 4.75 -16.16
CA MET A 372 -10.35 5.42 -15.22
C MET A 372 -10.66 6.88 -15.61
N SER A 373 -9.68 7.62 -16.13
CA SER A 373 -9.88 8.97 -16.70
C SER A 373 -10.97 8.97 -17.78
N SER A 374 -10.88 8.06 -18.76
CA SER A 374 -11.86 7.94 -19.84
C SER A 374 -13.27 7.59 -19.37
N ILE A 375 -13.42 6.85 -18.27
CA ILE A 375 -14.74 6.50 -17.70
C ILE A 375 -15.41 7.78 -17.18
N ILE A 376 -14.68 8.59 -16.40
CA ILE A 376 -15.22 9.84 -15.83
C ILE A 376 -15.45 10.90 -16.89
N GLU A 377 -14.47 11.14 -17.78
CA GLU A 377 -14.54 12.24 -18.76
C GLU A 377 -15.55 12.00 -19.88
N LYS A 378 -16.00 10.76 -20.10
CA LYS A 378 -17.06 10.41 -21.07
C LYS A 378 -18.44 10.27 -20.43
N GLY A 379 -18.57 10.54 -19.13
CA GLY A 379 -19.86 10.48 -18.41
C GLY A 379 -20.47 9.09 -18.35
N PHE A 380 -19.63 8.06 -18.19
CA PHE A 380 -20.11 6.68 -18.00
C PHE A 380 -20.86 6.56 -16.67
N GLY A 381 -21.92 5.76 -16.62
CA GLY A 381 -22.68 5.46 -15.41
C GLY A 381 -22.26 4.16 -14.73
N VAL A 382 -22.93 3.82 -13.63
CA VAL A 382 -22.75 2.54 -12.92
C VAL A 382 -23.06 1.35 -13.82
N GLY A 383 -24.06 1.47 -14.72
CA GLY A 383 -24.36 0.43 -15.70
C GLY A 383 -23.22 0.20 -16.72
N ASP A 384 -22.49 1.26 -17.08
CA ASP A 384 -21.36 1.18 -18.00
C ASP A 384 -20.11 0.57 -17.31
N VAL A 385 -19.91 0.84 -16.00
CA VAL A 385 -18.85 0.18 -15.22
C VAL A 385 -19.15 -1.30 -14.98
N ILE A 386 -20.40 -1.67 -14.70
CA ILE A 386 -20.84 -3.08 -14.66
C ILE A 386 -20.61 -3.75 -16.02
N SER A 387 -20.91 -3.05 -17.12
CA SER A 387 -20.67 -3.55 -18.48
C SER A 387 -19.19 -3.88 -18.73
N LEU A 388 -18.28 -3.00 -18.30
CA LEU A 388 -16.84 -3.22 -18.44
C LEU A 388 -16.34 -4.35 -17.52
N LEU A 389 -16.72 -4.36 -16.24
CA LEU A 389 -16.20 -5.36 -15.29
C LEU A 389 -16.77 -6.76 -15.56
N TRP A 390 -18.09 -6.90 -15.70
CA TRP A 390 -18.73 -8.22 -15.79
C TRP A 390 -18.71 -8.77 -17.23
N PHE A 391 -19.01 -7.93 -18.23
CA PHE A 391 -19.12 -8.38 -19.63
C PHE A 391 -17.89 -8.05 -20.49
N LYS A 392 -16.89 -7.34 -19.96
CA LYS A 392 -15.67 -6.90 -20.67
C LYS A 392 -15.96 -6.19 -22.00
N ARG A 393 -17.09 -5.48 -22.04
CA ARG A 393 -17.66 -4.83 -23.24
C ARG A 393 -18.21 -3.45 -22.85
N SER A 394 -18.18 -2.50 -23.78
CA SER A 394 -18.92 -1.24 -23.64
C SER A 394 -20.28 -1.41 -24.30
N LEU A 395 -21.30 -1.80 -23.52
CA LEU A 395 -22.65 -2.04 -24.03
C LEU A 395 -23.33 -0.73 -24.52
N PRO A 396 -24.32 -0.81 -25.42
CA PRO A 396 -25.13 0.34 -25.81
C PRO A 396 -25.82 0.99 -24.61
N ARG A 397 -25.97 2.33 -24.61
CA ARG A 397 -26.53 3.06 -23.46
C ARG A 397 -27.93 2.60 -23.00
N TYR A 398 -28.75 2.04 -23.91
CA TYR A 398 -30.05 1.46 -23.52
C TYR A 398 -29.91 0.19 -22.66
N CYS A 399 -28.84 -0.59 -22.84
CA CYS A 399 -28.52 -1.76 -22.04
C CYS A 399 -28.04 -1.34 -20.65
N THR A 400 -27.14 -0.35 -20.58
CA THR A 400 -26.54 0.09 -19.31
C THR A 400 -27.54 0.91 -18.47
N GLN A 401 -28.39 1.71 -19.11
CA GLN A 401 -29.57 2.31 -18.48
C GLN A 401 -30.58 1.25 -17.98
N PHE A 402 -30.76 0.14 -18.69
CA PHE A 402 -31.62 -0.96 -18.21
C PHE A 402 -31.04 -1.64 -16.97
N ILE A 403 -29.73 -1.84 -16.91
CA ILE A 403 -29.02 -2.36 -15.73
C ILE A 403 -29.22 -1.40 -14.54
N GLU A 404 -29.07 -0.09 -14.75
CA GLU A 404 -29.34 0.96 -13.74
C GLU A 404 -30.81 0.92 -13.24
N ILE A 405 -31.79 0.73 -14.14
CA ILE A 405 -33.21 0.55 -13.79
C ILE A 405 -33.43 -0.72 -12.96
N CYS A 406 -32.80 -1.85 -13.31
CA CYS A 406 -32.91 -3.09 -12.54
C CYS A 406 -32.35 -2.93 -11.12
N ILE A 407 -31.23 -2.22 -10.96
CA ILE A 407 -30.65 -1.91 -9.65
C ILE A 407 -31.63 -1.08 -8.81
N MET A 408 -32.21 -0.01 -9.38
CA MET A 408 -33.19 0.82 -8.67
C MET A 408 -34.45 0.04 -8.25
N LEU A 409 -34.95 -0.86 -9.10
CA LEU A 409 -36.16 -1.65 -8.83
C LEU A 409 -35.94 -2.80 -7.84
N CYS A 410 -34.72 -3.33 -7.74
CA CYS A 410 -34.35 -4.41 -6.83
C CYS A 410 -33.67 -3.93 -5.53
N ALA A 411 -33.39 -2.63 -5.39
CA ALA A 411 -32.63 -2.03 -4.28
C ALA A 411 -33.10 -2.47 -2.89
N ASP A 412 -34.42 -2.48 -2.65
CA ASP A 412 -35.03 -2.99 -1.42
C ASP A 412 -36.43 -3.59 -1.67
N HIS A 413 -36.97 -4.33 -0.68
CA HIS A 413 -38.36 -4.77 -0.64
C HIS A 413 -38.97 -4.76 0.79
N GLY A 414 -38.40 -3.98 1.71
CA GLY A 414 -38.84 -3.78 3.08
C GLY A 414 -38.29 -4.81 4.09
N PRO A 415 -38.38 -4.49 5.39
CA PRO A 415 -37.66 -5.19 6.47
C PRO A 415 -38.10 -6.64 6.72
N CYS A 416 -39.22 -7.07 6.12
CA CYS A 416 -39.83 -8.38 6.35
C CYS A 416 -39.33 -9.49 5.41
N VAL A 417 -38.40 -9.20 4.50
CA VAL A 417 -37.75 -10.23 3.65
C VAL A 417 -36.51 -10.78 4.34
N SER A 418 -36.16 -12.04 4.07
CA SER A 418 -35.12 -12.80 4.80
C SER A 418 -33.81 -12.03 4.99
N GLY A 419 -33.28 -11.44 3.92
CA GLY A 419 -32.01 -10.70 4.01
C GLY A 419 -32.11 -9.44 4.87
N ALA A 420 -33.18 -8.66 4.67
CA ALA A 420 -33.40 -7.44 5.44
C ALA A 420 -33.59 -7.75 6.93
N HIS A 421 -34.36 -8.79 7.25
CA HIS A 421 -34.54 -9.25 8.62
C HIS A 421 -33.22 -9.69 9.26
N ASN A 422 -32.44 -10.56 8.60
CA ASN A 422 -31.13 -11.00 9.10
C ASN A 422 -30.17 -9.83 9.34
N THR A 423 -30.09 -8.89 8.39
CA THR A 423 -29.27 -7.68 8.53
C THR A 423 -29.74 -6.80 9.69
N ILE A 424 -31.05 -6.61 9.87
CA ILE A 424 -31.64 -5.87 11.00
C ILE A 424 -31.28 -6.53 12.34
N VAL A 425 -31.47 -7.84 12.47
CA VAL A 425 -31.14 -8.60 13.69
C VAL A 425 -29.65 -8.52 14.01
N THR A 426 -28.80 -8.60 12.98
CA THR A 426 -27.34 -8.56 13.14
C THR A 426 -26.86 -7.15 13.53
N ALA A 427 -27.40 -6.11 12.91
CA ALA A 427 -27.12 -4.72 13.27
C ALA A 427 -27.54 -4.41 14.72
N ARG A 428 -28.72 -4.90 15.13
CA ARG A 428 -29.23 -4.83 16.51
C ARG A 428 -28.39 -5.61 17.52
N ALA A 429 -27.67 -6.65 17.08
CA ALA A 429 -26.68 -7.35 17.89
C ALA A 429 -25.34 -6.60 18.05
N GLY A 430 -25.31 -5.29 17.76
CA GLY A 430 -24.13 -4.43 17.93
C GLY A 430 -23.03 -4.64 16.89
N LYS A 431 -23.28 -5.43 15.85
CA LYS A 431 -22.28 -5.74 14.82
C LYS A 431 -21.95 -4.55 13.93
N ASP A 432 -20.77 -4.63 13.33
CA ASP A 432 -20.30 -3.77 12.24
C ASP A 432 -21.15 -3.92 10.97
N LEU A 433 -20.94 -3.00 10.03
CA LEU A 433 -21.70 -2.92 8.78
C LEU A 433 -21.47 -4.13 7.87
N VAL A 434 -20.22 -4.58 7.71
CA VAL A 434 -19.86 -5.70 6.83
C VAL A 434 -20.53 -6.98 7.33
N SER A 435 -20.40 -7.31 8.62
CA SER A 435 -21.08 -8.44 9.25
C SER A 435 -22.60 -8.38 9.09
N SER A 436 -23.19 -7.18 9.23
CA SER A 436 -24.64 -6.97 9.13
C SER A 436 -25.15 -7.17 7.70
N LEU A 437 -24.44 -6.64 6.70
CA LEU A 437 -24.73 -6.88 5.28
C LEU A 437 -24.57 -8.37 4.92
N VAL A 438 -23.42 -8.97 5.24
CA VAL A 438 -23.09 -10.38 4.95
C VAL A 438 -24.17 -11.33 5.50
N SER A 439 -24.64 -11.10 6.73
CA SER A 439 -25.71 -11.90 7.36
C SER A 439 -27.02 -11.89 6.57
N GLY A 440 -27.33 -10.77 5.89
CA GLY A 440 -28.49 -10.66 4.99
C GLY A 440 -28.23 -11.24 3.61
N LEU A 441 -27.04 -11.01 3.03
CA LEU A 441 -26.65 -11.55 1.72
C LEU A 441 -26.61 -13.08 1.71
N LEU A 442 -26.17 -13.72 2.82
CA LEU A 442 -26.19 -15.17 3.01
C LEU A 442 -27.60 -15.80 2.99
N THR A 443 -28.68 -15.00 2.94
CA THR A 443 -30.04 -15.51 2.71
C THR A 443 -30.44 -15.56 1.23
N ILE A 444 -29.67 -14.93 0.34
CA ILE A 444 -29.95 -14.86 -1.10
C ILE A 444 -29.62 -16.22 -1.74
N GLY A 445 -30.54 -16.71 -2.56
CA GLY A 445 -30.47 -18.05 -3.18
C GLY A 445 -31.84 -18.52 -3.69
N PRO A 446 -32.08 -19.83 -3.84
CA PRO A 446 -33.23 -20.38 -4.56
C PRO A 446 -34.61 -20.17 -3.88
N ARG A 447 -34.66 -19.50 -2.72
CA ARG A 447 -35.92 -19.11 -2.04
C ARG A 447 -36.07 -17.60 -1.83
N PHE A 448 -35.05 -16.81 -2.14
CA PHE A 448 -35.02 -15.35 -1.99
C PHE A 448 -34.00 -14.75 -2.95
N GLY A 449 -34.44 -14.02 -3.98
CA GLY A 449 -33.57 -13.42 -5.00
C GLY A 449 -33.33 -14.29 -6.25
N GLY A 450 -33.17 -15.62 -6.10
CA GLY A 450 -32.88 -16.53 -7.22
C GLY A 450 -33.94 -16.58 -8.35
N ALA A 451 -35.13 -16.03 -8.11
CA ALA A 451 -36.25 -16.08 -9.05
C ALA A 451 -36.01 -15.34 -10.38
N ILE A 452 -35.07 -14.39 -10.43
CA ILE A 452 -34.73 -13.67 -11.68
C ILE A 452 -33.98 -14.60 -12.64
N ASP A 453 -32.99 -15.33 -12.12
CA ASP A 453 -32.13 -16.22 -12.88
C ASP A 453 -32.87 -17.50 -13.31
N ASP A 454 -33.66 -18.08 -12.39
CA ASP A 454 -34.61 -19.14 -12.71
C ASP A 454 -35.58 -18.72 -13.83
N ALA A 455 -36.16 -17.51 -13.76
CA ALA A 455 -37.11 -17.06 -14.77
C ALA A 455 -36.44 -16.90 -16.14
N ALA A 456 -35.25 -16.30 -16.21
CA ALA A 456 -34.48 -16.22 -17.45
C ALA A 456 -34.21 -17.63 -18.01
N ARG A 457 -33.68 -18.54 -17.19
CA ARG A 457 -33.34 -19.91 -17.57
C ARG A 457 -34.53 -20.68 -18.16
N TYR A 458 -35.68 -20.66 -17.47
CA TYR A 458 -36.87 -21.40 -17.91
C TYR A 458 -37.61 -20.74 -19.09
N PHE A 459 -37.67 -19.40 -19.17
CA PHE A 459 -38.27 -18.73 -20.34
C PHE A 459 -37.39 -18.88 -21.60
N LYS A 460 -36.06 -18.83 -21.45
CA LYS A 460 -35.10 -19.08 -22.55
C LYS A 460 -35.28 -20.50 -23.10
N ASP A 461 -35.17 -21.50 -22.24
CA ASP A 461 -35.30 -22.93 -22.60
C ASP A 461 -36.64 -23.25 -23.30
N ALA A 462 -37.74 -22.72 -22.79
CA ALA A 462 -39.06 -22.97 -23.38
C ALA A 462 -39.23 -22.29 -24.75
N HIS A 463 -38.77 -21.04 -24.89
CA HIS A 463 -38.84 -20.27 -26.13
C HIS A 463 -37.89 -20.81 -27.21
N ASP A 464 -36.64 -21.08 -26.88
CA ASP A 464 -35.63 -21.56 -27.84
C ASP A 464 -35.92 -23.00 -28.33
N ARG A 465 -36.65 -23.80 -27.54
CA ARG A 465 -37.21 -25.11 -27.96
C ARG A 465 -38.57 -25.00 -28.67
N GLY A 466 -39.09 -23.79 -28.88
CA GLY A 466 -40.35 -23.54 -29.60
C GLY A 466 -41.62 -24.03 -28.90
N LEU A 467 -41.59 -24.27 -27.58
CA LEU A 467 -42.77 -24.74 -26.84
C LEU A 467 -43.86 -23.67 -26.80
N THR A 468 -45.11 -24.04 -27.02
CA THR A 468 -46.23 -23.13 -26.75
C THR A 468 -46.33 -22.81 -25.24
N PRO A 469 -46.91 -21.66 -24.86
CA PRO A 469 -47.18 -21.34 -23.45
C PRO A 469 -47.98 -22.42 -22.71
N TYR A 470 -48.88 -23.12 -23.41
CA TYR A 470 -49.62 -24.27 -22.89
C TYR A 470 -48.68 -25.41 -22.48
N GLU A 471 -47.82 -25.86 -23.40
CA GLU A 471 -46.91 -26.98 -23.21
C GLU A 471 -45.88 -26.68 -22.12
N PHE A 472 -45.32 -25.47 -22.12
CA PHE A 472 -44.41 -25.03 -21.07
C PHE A 472 -45.05 -25.10 -19.68
N VAL A 473 -46.19 -24.42 -19.48
CA VAL A 473 -46.83 -24.31 -18.16
C VAL A 473 -47.33 -25.67 -17.65
N GLU A 474 -47.97 -26.47 -18.50
CA GLU A 474 -48.46 -27.79 -18.09
C GLU A 474 -47.31 -28.81 -17.91
N SER A 475 -46.17 -28.67 -18.63
CA SER A 475 -44.97 -29.48 -18.34
C SER A 475 -44.31 -29.13 -17.01
N MET A 476 -44.26 -27.84 -16.64
CA MET A 476 -43.75 -27.40 -15.33
C MET A 476 -44.64 -27.91 -14.19
N LYS A 477 -45.96 -27.80 -14.35
CA LYS A 477 -46.96 -28.39 -13.46
C LYS A 477 -46.83 -29.91 -13.34
N LYS A 478 -46.57 -30.64 -14.43
CA LYS A 478 -46.30 -32.10 -14.42
C LYS A 478 -45.03 -32.45 -13.64
N LYS A 479 -44.01 -31.58 -13.63
CA LYS A 479 -42.80 -31.71 -12.81
C LYS A 479 -43.01 -31.29 -11.33
N GLY A 480 -44.19 -30.77 -10.96
CA GLY A 480 -44.46 -30.18 -9.65
C GLY A 480 -43.82 -28.80 -9.43
N ILE A 481 -43.24 -28.19 -10.47
CA ILE A 481 -42.51 -26.93 -10.41
C ILE A 481 -43.46 -25.78 -10.74
N ARG A 482 -43.46 -24.73 -9.92
CA ARG A 482 -44.14 -23.46 -10.25
C ARG A 482 -43.29 -22.69 -11.24
N VAL A 483 -43.92 -22.13 -12.28
CA VAL A 483 -43.23 -21.31 -13.29
C VAL A 483 -42.56 -20.11 -12.61
N PRO A 484 -41.22 -20.00 -12.63
CA PRO A 484 -40.53 -18.87 -12.03
C PRO A 484 -40.89 -17.55 -12.73
N GLY A 485 -40.87 -16.44 -12.00
CA GLY A 485 -41.32 -15.15 -12.51
C GLY A 485 -42.85 -14.97 -12.65
N ILE A 486 -43.65 -16.04 -12.47
CA ILE A 486 -45.12 -15.96 -12.50
C ILE A 486 -45.71 -16.09 -11.10
N GLY A 487 -46.67 -15.22 -10.79
CA GLY A 487 -47.43 -15.22 -9.55
C GLY A 487 -47.05 -14.10 -8.60
N HIS A 488 -48.07 -13.50 -7.99
CA HIS A 488 -47.92 -12.45 -6.99
C HIS A 488 -48.94 -12.63 -5.83
N ARG A 489 -48.62 -12.09 -4.64
CA ARG A 489 -49.48 -12.19 -3.44
C ARG A 489 -50.66 -11.22 -3.41
N ILE A 490 -50.44 -9.97 -3.82
CA ILE A 490 -51.44 -8.87 -3.83
C ILE A 490 -51.92 -8.51 -5.25
N LYS A 491 -50.98 -8.22 -6.15
CA LYS A 491 -51.22 -7.92 -7.58
C LYS A 491 -51.90 -9.06 -8.33
N ASN A 492 -52.70 -8.68 -9.33
CA ASN A 492 -53.54 -9.56 -10.13
C ASN A 492 -53.80 -8.94 -11.52
N ARG A 493 -54.53 -9.63 -12.40
CA ARG A 493 -54.87 -9.17 -13.77
C ARG A 493 -55.33 -7.71 -13.83
N ASP A 494 -56.17 -7.32 -12.89
CA ASP A 494 -56.90 -6.05 -12.87
C ASP A 494 -56.15 -4.95 -12.08
N ASN A 495 -55.11 -5.36 -11.32
CA ASN A 495 -54.18 -4.51 -10.56
C ASN A 495 -52.76 -5.06 -10.74
N LYS A 496 -52.13 -4.75 -11.88
CA LYS A 496 -50.76 -5.19 -12.23
C LYS A 496 -49.66 -4.44 -11.46
N ASP A 497 -48.46 -5.01 -11.42
CA ASP A 497 -47.30 -4.37 -10.80
C ASP A 497 -46.77 -3.24 -11.70
N LYS A 498 -46.69 -2.01 -11.17
CA LYS A 498 -46.19 -0.86 -11.91
C LYS A 498 -44.70 -0.98 -12.27
N ARG A 499 -43.93 -1.77 -11.53
CA ARG A 499 -42.52 -2.08 -11.88
C ARG A 499 -42.45 -2.87 -13.19
N VAL A 500 -43.33 -3.85 -13.36
CA VAL A 500 -43.44 -4.68 -14.57
C VAL A 500 -43.93 -3.84 -15.75
N GLU A 501 -44.96 -3.01 -15.57
CA GLU A 501 -45.44 -2.11 -16.62
C GLU A 501 -44.35 -1.13 -17.11
N LEU A 502 -43.55 -0.56 -16.19
CA LEU A 502 -42.45 0.35 -16.53
C LEU A 502 -41.33 -0.36 -17.29
N LEU A 503 -40.92 -1.56 -16.86
CA LEU A 503 -39.92 -2.39 -17.55
C LEU A 503 -40.39 -2.75 -18.97
N GLN A 504 -41.64 -3.22 -19.13
CA GLN A 504 -42.22 -3.53 -20.43
C GLN A 504 -42.30 -2.30 -21.35
N LYS A 505 -42.66 -1.12 -20.82
CA LYS A 505 -42.70 0.12 -21.58
C LYS A 505 -41.29 0.54 -22.04
N PHE A 506 -40.30 0.48 -21.16
CA PHE A 506 -38.91 0.81 -21.50
C PHE A 506 -38.39 -0.09 -22.62
N ALA A 507 -38.53 -1.41 -22.45
CA ALA A 507 -38.05 -2.39 -23.43
C ALA A 507 -38.71 -2.22 -24.81
N ARG A 508 -40.05 -2.12 -24.87
CA ARG A 508 -40.78 -1.88 -26.14
C ARG A 508 -40.45 -0.54 -26.83
N THR A 509 -39.82 0.40 -26.13
CA THR A 509 -39.41 1.70 -26.66
C THR A 509 -37.94 1.74 -27.11
N HIS A 510 -37.07 0.92 -26.50
CA HIS A 510 -35.61 1.05 -26.64
C HIS A 510 -34.86 -0.22 -27.08
N PHE A 511 -35.44 -1.41 -26.94
CA PHE A 511 -34.76 -2.67 -27.30
C PHE A 511 -35.02 -3.03 -28.78
N PRO A 512 -33.99 -3.50 -29.53
CA PRO A 512 -34.18 -3.99 -30.91
C PRO A 512 -35.06 -5.24 -31.02
N SER A 513 -35.21 -6.01 -29.93
CA SER A 513 -36.13 -7.15 -29.84
C SER A 513 -36.57 -7.34 -28.38
N VAL A 514 -37.76 -7.91 -28.19
CA VAL A 514 -38.36 -8.23 -26.89
C VAL A 514 -38.97 -9.64 -26.88
N LYS A 515 -38.35 -10.57 -27.61
CA LYS A 515 -38.93 -11.90 -27.94
C LYS A 515 -39.14 -12.79 -26.71
N TYR A 516 -38.25 -12.74 -25.72
CA TYR A 516 -38.39 -13.52 -24.49
C TYR A 516 -39.41 -12.90 -23.54
N MET A 517 -39.49 -11.56 -23.47
CA MET A 517 -40.50 -10.85 -22.70
C MET A 517 -41.91 -11.03 -23.28
N GLU A 518 -42.11 -10.93 -24.59
CA GLU A 518 -43.43 -11.21 -25.19
C GLU A 518 -43.83 -12.69 -25.02
N TYR A 519 -42.87 -13.63 -25.04
CA TYR A 519 -43.14 -15.02 -24.68
C TYR A 519 -43.60 -15.14 -23.21
N ALA A 520 -42.94 -14.45 -22.27
CA ALA A 520 -43.36 -14.40 -20.87
C ALA A 520 -44.75 -13.74 -20.68
N VAL A 521 -45.13 -12.78 -21.53
CA VAL A 521 -46.48 -12.16 -21.55
C VAL A 521 -47.54 -13.12 -22.12
N GLN A 522 -47.19 -13.95 -23.12
CA GLN A 522 -48.06 -15.03 -23.58
C GLN A 522 -48.24 -16.11 -22.49
N VAL A 523 -47.20 -16.40 -21.72
CA VAL A 523 -47.27 -17.28 -20.53
C VAL A 523 -48.15 -16.66 -19.45
N GLU A 524 -48.01 -15.38 -19.12
CA GLU A 524 -48.95 -14.66 -18.24
C GLU A 524 -50.40 -14.81 -18.73
N THR A 525 -50.63 -14.57 -20.02
CA THR A 525 -51.96 -14.66 -20.64
C THR A 525 -52.58 -16.04 -20.43
N TYR A 526 -51.80 -17.11 -20.58
CA TYR A 526 -52.26 -18.47 -20.29
C TYR A 526 -52.46 -18.71 -18.78
N THR A 527 -51.54 -18.29 -17.90
CA THR A 527 -51.66 -18.55 -16.46
C THR A 527 -52.78 -17.76 -15.79
N LEU A 528 -53.14 -16.59 -16.33
CA LEU A 528 -54.32 -15.83 -15.89
C LEU A 528 -55.65 -16.52 -16.20
N THR A 529 -55.70 -17.49 -17.14
CA THR A 529 -56.89 -18.36 -17.31
C THR A 529 -57.07 -19.35 -16.14
N LYS A 530 -56.00 -19.61 -15.37
CA LYS A 530 -56.00 -20.55 -14.24
C LYS A 530 -56.30 -19.85 -12.93
N ALA A 531 -55.73 -18.66 -12.69
CA ALA A 531 -56.05 -17.81 -11.54
C ALA A 531 -55.61 -16.35 -11.74
N ASN A 532 -56.45 -15.40 -11.31
CA ASN A 532 -56.26 -13.95 -11.53
C ASN A 532 -54.95 -13.37 -10.96
N ASN A 533 -54.31 -14.02 -9.97
CA ASN A 533 -53.06 -13.56 -9.35
C ASN A 533 -51.78 -14.16 -9.97
N LEU A 534 -51.91 -14.99 -11.01
CA LEU A 534 -50.79 -15.54 -11.78
C LEU A 534 -50.33 -14.57 -12.88
N VAL A 535 -50.06 -13.33 -12.47
CA VAL A 535 -49.43 -12.28 -13.27
C VAL A 535 -47.92 -12.48 -13.40
N LEU A 536 -47.30 -11.90 -14.44
CA LEU A 536 -45.86 -11.74 -14.50
C LEU A 536 -45.41 -10.80 -13.36
N ASN A 537 -44.42 -11.23 -12.59
CA ASN A 537 -43.85 -10.43 -11.49
C ASN A 537 -42.55 -9.73 -11.92
N VAL A 538 -42.01 -8.86 -11.06
CA VAL A 538 -40.80 -8.07 -11.38
C VAL A 538 -39.58 -8.95 -11.65
N ASP A 539 -39.46 -10.08 -10.98
CA ASP A 539 -38.33 -11.00 -11.16
C ASP A 539 -38.39 -11.66 -12.54
N GLY A 540 -39.58 -12.09 -12.97
CA GLY A 540 -39.83 -12.63 -14.31
C GLY A 540 -39.68 -11.61 -15.43
N ALA A 541 -40.09 -10.37 -15.19
CA ALA A 541 -39.91 -9.27 -16.13
C ALA A 541 -38.42 -8.92 -16.31
N ILE A 542 -37.64 -8.83 -15.23
CA ILE A 542 -36.19 -8.60 -15.32
C ILE A 542 -35.50 -9.78 -15.99
N GLY A 543 -35.80 -11.02 -15.58
CA GLY A 543 -35.16 -12.21 -16.15
C GLY A 543 -35.38 -12.36 -17.66
N SER A 544 -36.63 -12.23 -18.11
CA SER A 544 -36.94 -12.27 -19.56
C SER A 544 -36.32 -11.11 -20.34
N LEU A 545 -36.32 -9.89 -19.80
CA LEU A 545 -35.72 -8.74 -20.47
C LEU A 545 -34.19 -8.73 -20.45
N PHE A 546 -33.53 -9.36 -19.47
CA PHE A 546 -32.07 -9.48 -19.51
C PHE A 546 -31.61 -10.38 -20.67
N LEU A 547 -32.39 -11.41 -21.01
CA LEU A 547 -32.16 -12.21 -22.23
C LEU A 547 -32.33 -11.38 -23.51
N ASP A 548 -33.38 -10.56 -23.57
CA ASP A 548 -33.65 -9.67 -24.71
C ASP A 548 -32.59 -8.56 -24.84
N LEU A 549 -32.02 -8.08 -23.74
CA LEU A 549 -30.85 -7.20 -23.72
C LEU A 549 -29.64 -7.91 -24.32
N LEU A 550 -29.28 -9.09 -23.80
CA LEU A 550 -28.10 -9.82 -24.27
C LEU A 550 -28.22 -10.16 -25.76
N ALA A 551 -29.35 -10.74 -26.19
CA ALA A 551 -29.60 -11.10 -27.58
C ALA A 551 -29.80 -9.88 -28.51
N GLY A 552 -30.44 -8.81 -28.04
CA GLY A 552 -30.72 -7.59 -28.79
C GLY A 552 -29.53 -6.64 -28.92
N SER A 553 -28.54 -6.73 -28.03
CA SER A 553 -27.32 -5.91 -28.07
C SER A 553 -26.48 -6.10 -29.34
N GLY A 554 -26.59 -7.26 -30.00
CA GLY A 554 -25.69 -7.67 -31.08
C GLY A 554 -24.25 -7.97 -30.64
N MET A 555 -23.95 -7.91 -29.33
CA MET A 555 -22.58 -8.06 -28.81
C MET A 555 -22.25 -9.45 -28.28
N PHE A 556 -23.25 -10.31 -28.01
CA PHE A 556 -23.05 -11.66 -27.47
C PHE A 556 -23.42 -12.75 -28.48
N SER A 557 -22.61 -13.81 -28.54
CA SER A 557 -22.98 -15.04 -29.24
C SER A 557 -23.99 -15.86 -28.42
N LYS A 558 -24.72 -16.80 -29.05
CA LYS A 558 -25.67 -17.67 -28.33
C LYS A 558 -25.01 -18.39 -27.15
N GLN A 559 -23.82 -18.94 -27.36
CA GLN A 559 -23.05 -19.65 -26.32
C GLN A 559 -22.70 -18.73 -25.15
N GLU A 560 -22.26 -17.49 -25.41
CA GLU A 560 -21.98 -16.53 -24.33
C GLU A 560 -23.25 -16.18 -23.53
N ILE A 561 -24.42 -16.13 -24.18
CA ILE A 561 -25.71 -15.91 -23.48
C ILE A 561 -26.08 -17.11 -22.61
N ASP A 562 -25.86 -18.34 -23.09
CA ASP A 562 -26.06 -19.56 -22.32
C ASP A 562 -25.11 -19.61 -21.11
N GLU A 563 -23.81 -19.33 -21.30
CA GLU A 563 -22.80 -19.26 -20.23
C GLU A 563 -23.12 -18.19 -19.17
N ILE A 564 -23.55 -16.98 -19.58
CA ILE A 564 -23.93 -15.88 -18.66
C ILE A 564 -25.13 -16.27 -17.77
N VAL A 565 -26.10 -17.02 -18.31
CA VAL A 565 -27.28 -17.51 -17.59
C VAL A 565 -26.94 -18.74 -16.74
N GLU A 566 -26.01 -19.59 -17.15
CA GLU A 566 -25.57 -20.75 -16.35
C GLU A 566 -24.73 -20.32 -15.13
N ILE A 567 -23.78 -19.39 -15.31
CA ILE A 567 -22.93 -18.83 -14.25
C ILE A 567 -23.77 -18.01 -13.24
N GLY A 568 -24.91 -17.47 -13.67
CA GLY A 568 -25.87 -16.81 -12.79
C GLY A 568 -25.64 -15.31 -12.59
N TYR A 569 -25.21 -14.58 -13.63
CA TYR A 569 -24.95 -13.13 -13.57
C TYR A 569 -26.16 -12.33 -13.05
N LEU A 570 -27.38 -12.82 -13.29
CA LEU A 570 -28.62 -12.16 -12.85
C LEU A 570 -28.81 -12.27 -11.32
N ASN A 571 -28.25 -13.31 -10.69
CA ASN A 571 -28.13 -13.37 -9.22
C ASN A 571 -27.12 -12.32 -8.71
N GLY A 572 -26.00 -12.12 -9.42
CA GLY A 572 -25.05 -11.04 -9.13
C GLY A 572 -25.69 -9.65 -9.17
N LEU A 573 -26.51 -9.39 -10.20
CA LEU A 573 -27.30 -8.16 -10.30
C LEU A 573 -28.25 -7.98 -9.11
N PHE A 574 -28.95 -9.03 -8.68
CA PHE A 574 -29.84 -8.97 -7.52
C PHE A 574 -29.07 -8.75 -6.20
N VAL A 575 -27.93 -9.43 -6.02
CA VAL A 575 -27.04 -9.28 -4.85
C VAL A 575 -26.51 -7.84 -4.75
N LEU A 576 -26.01 -7.29 -5.86
CA LEU A 576 -25.54 -5.90 -5.93
C LEU A 576 -26.67 -4.92 -5.60
N ALA A 577 -27.82 -5.05 -6.27
CA ALA A 577 -28.97 -4.19 -6.05
C ALA A 577 -29.44 -4.25 -4.59
N ARG A 578 -29.71 -5.46 -4.06
CA ARG A 578 -30.24 -5.65 -2.72
C ARG A 578 -29.28 -5.20 -1.62
N SER A 579 -27.97 -5.19 -1.88
CA SER A 579 -26.99 -4.65 -0.92
C SER A 579 -27.32 -3.21 -0.51
N ILE A 580 -27.88 -2.39 -1.41
CA ILE A 580 -28.31 -1.01 -1.13
C ILE A 580 -29.33 -0.98 0.03
N GLY A 581 -30.40 -1.77 -0.05
CA GLY A 581 -31.43 -1.84 0.99
C GLY A 581 -30.92 -2.42 2.31
N LEU A 582 -30.04 -3.43 2.26
CA LEU A 582 -29.45 -4.04 3.46
C LEU A 582 -28.50 -3.07 4.20
N ILE A 583 -27.67 -2.34 3.44
CA ILE A 583 -26.83 -1.25 3.97
C ILE A 583 -27.72 -0.18 4.60
N GLY A 584 -28.77 0.27 3.89
CA GLY A 584 -29.76 1.23 4.40
C GLY A 584 -30.43 0.78 5.71
N HIS A 585 -30.86 -0.48 5.80
CA HIS A 585 -31.42 -1.07 7.02
C HIS A 585 -30.39 -1.16 8.17
N THR A 586 -29.11 -1.42 7.89
CA THR A 586 -28.08 -1.43 8.94
C THR A 586 -27.92 -0.04 9.56
N PHE A 587 -27.86 1.01 8.73
CA PHE A 587 -27.78 2.39 9.21
C PHE A 587 -29.05 2.80 9.95
N ASP A 588 -30.20 2.36 9.47
CA ASP A 588 -31.48 2.63 10.11
C ASP A 588 -31.54 2.10 11.55
N GLN A 589 -31.18 0.82 11.77
CA GLN A 589 -31.16 0.25 13.12
C GLN A 589 -30.12 0.89 14.05
N LYS A 590 -28.99 1.39 13.50
CA LYS A 590 -27.99 2.16 14.24
C LYS A 590 -28.50 3.54 14.65
N ARG A 591 -29.10 4.31 13.73
CA ARG A 591 -29.72 5.62 14.03
C ARG A 591 -30.85 5.50 15.06
N LEU A 592 -31.72 4.50 14.87
CA LEU A 592 -32.83 4.17 15.78
C LEU A 592 -32.36 3.55 17.11
N LYS A 593 -31.04 3.41 17.34
CA LYS A 593 -30.38 2.90 18.56
C LYS A 593 -31.05 1.63 19.10
N GLN A 594 -31.43 0.74 18.19
CA GLN A 594 -32.31 -0.39 18.50
C GLN A 594 -31.60 -1.44 19.36
N PRO A 595 -32.20 -1.87 20.49
CA PRO A 595 -31.58 -2.84 21.39
C PRO A 595 -31.53 -4.24 20.75
N LEU A 596 -30.69 -5.13 21.30
CA LEU A 596 -30.55 -6.52 20.87
C LEU A 596 -31.91 -7.17 20.58
N TYR A 597 -32.06 -7.75 19.39
CA TYR A 597 -33.25 -8.51 19.06
C TYR A 597 -33.20 -9.89 19.71
N ARG A 598 -34.28 -10.26 20.37
CA ARG A 598 -34.56 -11.63 20.80
C ARG A 598 -35.93 -11.99 20.22
N HIS A 599 -36.01 -13.11 19.52
CA HIS A 599 -37.29 -13.56 18.95
C HIS A 599 -38.28 -13.89 20.09
N PRO A 600 -39.56 -13.50 19.99
CA PRO A 600 -40.57 -13.81 20.99
C PRO A 600 -40.71 -15.33 21.20
N TRP A 601 -41.14 -15.75 22.38
CA TRP A 601 -41.33 -17.18 22.68
C TRP A 601 -42.68 -17.68 22.14
N GLU A 602 -43.67 -16.81 22.09
CA GLU A 602 -45.02 -16.99 21.55
C GLU A 602 -45.04 -17.20 20.02
N ASP A 603 -44.06 -16.67 19.29
CA ASP A 603 -43.88 -16.90 17.85
C ASP A 603 -43.26 -18.29 17.55
N VAL A 604 -42.73 -19.00 18.57
CA VAL A 604 -42.01 -20.26 18.41
C VAL A 604 -42.85 -21.46 18.87
N LEU A 605 -43.19 -22.33 17.93
CA LEU A 605 -43.87 -23.59 18.22
C LEU A 605 -42.91 -24.61 18.87
N TYR A 606 -42.82 -24.57 20.21
CA TYR A 606 -42.01 -25.49 21.02
C TYR A 606 -42.64 -26.90 21.16
N THR A 607 -42.85 -27.62 20.06
CA THR A 607 -43.39 -28.99 20.09
C THR A 607 -42.35 -30.02 20.54
N LYS A 608 -42.67 -30.73 21.64
CA LYS A 608 -42.46 -32.20 21.65
C LYS A 608 -43.55 -32.84 20.77
N LEU A 609 -43.22 -33.92 20.07
CA LEU A 609 -43.96 -34.37 18.89
C LEU A 609 -45.29 -35.08 19.20
N VAL A 610 -46.40 -34.32 19.18
CA VAL A 610 -47.80 -34.77 18.91
C VAL A 610 -48.53 -33.64 18.12
N LEU A 611 -49.64 -33.95 17.44
CA LEU A 611 -50.25 -33.19 16.32
C LEU A 611 -51.16 -31.98 16.68
N TYR A 612 -51.41 -31.13 15.67
CA TYR A 612 -52.42 -30.03 15.53
C TYR A 612 -52.22 -28.74 16.39
N GLY A 613 -52.55 -27.51 15.95
CA GLY A 613 -52.83 -27.03 14.58
C GLY A 613 -53.52 -25.64 14.41
N LEU A 614 -52.81 -24.68 13.76
CA LEU A 614 -53.31 -23.60 12.84
C LEU A 614 -54.01 -22.29 13.36
N LEU A 615 -53.84 -21.17 12.59
CA LEU A 615 -54.53 -19.83 12.61
C LEU A 615 -54.14 -18.76 13.71
N VAL A 616 -54.14 -17.40 13.54
CA VAL A 616 -54.19 -16.47 12.35
C VAL A 616 -53.90 -14.93 12.64
N ARG A 617 -53.18 -14.19 11.74
CA ARG A 617 -53.21 -12.71 11.37
C ARG A 617 -52.93 -11.56 12.42
N ILE A 618 -52.70 -10.24 12.11
CA ILE A 618 -52.05 -9.43 11.00
C ILE A 618 -52.04 -7.87 11.28
N ASN A 619 -51.21 -7.07 10.55
CA ASN A 619 -51.21 -5.57 10.32
C ASN A 619 -50.76 -4.60 11.46
N PHE A 620 -50.20 -3.38 11.24
CA PHE A 620 -49.72 -2.52 10.10
C PHE A 620 -48.75 -1.42 10.67
N ILE A 621 -47.77 -0.73 10.04
CA ILE A 621 -47.24 -0.46 8.66
C ILE A 621 -47.65 0.91 8.01
N LYS A 622 -46.73 1.92 8.03
CA LYS A 622 -46.63 3.22 7.28
C LYS A 622 -45.40 4.01 7.83
N ARG A 623 -44.85 5.16 7.35
CA ARG A 623 -44.58 5.87 6.04
C ARG A 623 -43.78 7.18 6.40
N GLU A 624 -43.07 7.99 5.59
CA GLU A 624 -42.68 8.10 4.15
C GLU A 624 -41.43 9.04 4.00
N PHE A 625 -40.97 9.40 2.79
CA PHE A 625 -39.79 10.28 2.48
C PHE A 625 -39.98 11.04 1.14
N GLY A 626 -39.19 12.10 0.84
CA GLY A 626 -39.50 12.99 -0.32
C GLY A 626 -38.38 13.64 -1.19
N SER A 627 -37.09 13.65 -0.81
CA SER A 627 -36.09 14.55 -1.46
C SER A 627 -34.86 13.86 -2.07
N PHE A 628 -34.94 12.57 -2.41
CA PHE A 628 -33.75 11.70 -2.54
C PHE A 628 -32.95 11.80 -3.86
N ILE A 629 -33.46 12.48 -4.89
CA ILE A 629 -32.96 12.33 -6.29
C ILE A 629 -31.63 13.07 -6.55
N PHE A 630 -31.42 14.26 -5.98
CA PHE A 630 -30.20 15.06 -6.20
C PHE A 630 -28.94 14.40 -5.59
N LEU A 631 -29.12 13.62 -4.53
CA LEU A 631 -28.05 12.92 -3.83
C LEU A 631 -27.51 11.72 -4.62
N LEU A 632 -28.40 10.99 -5.31
CA LEU A 632 -28.04 9.76 -6.04
C LEU A 632 -27.01 10.00 -7.15
N MET A 633 -27.26 10.98 -8.03
CA MET A 633 -26.39 11.26 -9.20
C MET A 633 -24.96 11.67 -8.84
N ASN A 634 -24.71 12.05 -7.58
CA ASN A 634 -23.38 12.43 -7.07
C ASN A 634 -22.70 11.31 -6.26
N ILE A 635 -23.42 10.23 -5.94
CA ILE A 635 -22.88 9.04 -5.28
C ILE A 635 -22.23 8.09 -6.30
N ASP A 636 -22.74 8.06 -7.54
CA ASP A 636 -22.27 7.16 -8.61
C ASP A 636 -20.75 7.25 -8.85
N ILE A 637 -20.18 8.47 -8.89
CA ILE A 637 -18.72 8.66 -9.08
C ILE A 637 -17.89 8.08 -7.93
N CYS A 638 -18.39 8.12 -6.68
CA CYS A 638 -17.74 7.51 -5.52
C CYS A 638 -17.77 5.98 -5.63
N ILE A 639 -18.88 5.43 -6.12
CA ILE A 639 -19.04 3.98 -6.36
C ILE A 639 -18.07 3.52 -7.46
N MET A 640 -18.04 4.22 -8.59
CA MET A 640 -17.22 3.85 -9.75
C MET A 640 -15.71 3.86 -9.44
N LEU A 641 -15.22 4.84 -8.68
CA LEU A 641 -13.79 4.97 -8.31
C LEU A 641 -13.33 3.95 -7.25
N CYS A 642 -14.27 3.26 -6.59
CA CYS A 642 -14.02 2.26 -5.54
C CYS A 642 -14.30 0.82 -5.96
N ALA A 643 -14.84 0.58 -7.17
CA ALA A 643 -15.38 -0.71 -7.57
C ALA A 643 -14.34 -1.84 -7.48
N ASP A 644 -13.15 -1.63 -8.04
CA ASP A 644 -12.01 -2.54 -7.90
C ASP A 644 -10.64 -1.81 -7.80
N HIS A 645 -9.68 -2.47 -7.16
CA HIS A 645 -8.26 -2.10 -7.01
C HIS A 645 -7.32 -3.26 -7.44
N GLY A 646 -7.77 -4.20 -8.26
CA GLY A 646 -6.96 -5.31 -8.79
C GLY A 646 -6.85 -6.54 -7.86
N PRO A 647 -6.40 -7.69 -8.41
CA PRO A 647 -6.39 -8.99 -7.74
C PRO A 647 -5.39 -9.11 -6.57
N CYS A 648 -4.55 -8.10 -6.37
CA CYS A 648 -3.55 -8.04 -5.30
C CYS A 648 -4.13 -7.58 -3.94
N VAL A 649 -5.38 -7.13 -3.90
CA VAL A 649 -6.07 -6.70 -2.67
C VAL A 649 -6.77 -7.89 -2.00
N SER A 650 -6.75 -7.94 -0.66
CA SER A 650 -7.25 -9.05 0.16
C SER A 650 -8.66 -9.54 -0.22
N GLY A 651 -9.58 -8.61 -0.49
CA GLY A 651 -10.95 -8.96 -0.90
C GLY A 651 -10.98 -9.74 -2.20
N ALA A 652 -10.40 -9.17 -3.27
CA ALA A 652 -10.36 -9.81 -4.59
C ALA A 652 -9.61 -11.16 -4.54
N HIS A 653 -8.47 -11.21 -3.85
CA HIS A 653 -7.71 -12.44 -3.67
C HIS A 653 -8.55 -13.54 -3.00
N ASN A 654 -9.22 -13.24 -1.88
CA ASN A 654 -9.98 -14.24 -1.13
C ASN A 654 -11.22 -14.71 -1.91
N THR A 655 -11.92 -13.80 -2.61
CA THR A 655 -13.03 -14.15 -3.52
C THR A 655 -12.56 -15.09 -4.63
N ILE A 656 -11.46 -14.76 -5.33
CA ILE A 656 -10.91 -15.58 -6.42
C ILE A 656 -10.50 -16.98 -5.94
N VAL A 657 -9.86 -17.08 -4.77
CA VAL A 657 -9.47 -18.37 -4.17
C VAL A 657 -10.72 -19.18 -3.76
N THR A 658 -11.74 -18.52 -3.22
CA THR A 658 -12.97 -19.18 -2.76
C THR A 658 -13.83 -19.68 -3.93
N ALA A 659 -13.97 -18.89 -5.00
CA ALA A 659 -14.63 -19.31 -6.23
C ALA A 659 -13.90 -20.48 -6.90
N ARG A 660 -12.57 -20.45 -6.97
CA ARG A 660 -11.74 -21.57 -7.45
C ARG A 660 -11.86 -22.84 -6.61
N ALA A 661 -12.27 -22.74 -5.35
CA ALA A 661 -12.59 -23.87 -4.48
C ALA A 661 -14.02 -24.44 -4.71
N GLY A 662 -14.68 -24.07 -5.81
CA GLY A 662 -16.00 -24.60 -6.18
C GLY A 662 -17.13 -24.09 -5.27
N LYS A 663 -17.00 -22.87 -4.74
CA LYS A 663 -18.05 -22.23 -3.94
C LYS A 663 -18.95 -21.36 -4.80
N ASP A 664 -20.20 -21.22 -4.39
CA ASP A 664 -21.18 -20.36 -5.05
C ASP A 664 -20.79 -18.87 -4.97
N LEU A 665 -21.48 -18.05 -5.77
CA LEU A 665 -21.25 -16.60 -5.86
C LEU A 665 -21.39 -15.89 -4.51
N VAL A 666 -22.37 -16.26 -3.68
CA VAL A 666 -22.63 -15.59 -2.40
C VAL A 666 -21.55 -15.95 -1.39
N SER A 667 -21.21 -17.24 -1.26
CA SER A 667 -20.10 -17.71 -0.42
C SER A 667 -18.76 -17.08 -0.82
N SER A 668 -18.51 -16.91 -2.12
CA SER A 668 -17.27 -16.34 -2.65
C SER A 668 -17.19 -14.82 -2.47
N LEU A 669 -18.28 -14.09 -2.72
CA LEU A 669 -18.35 -12.66 -2.44
C LEU A 669 -18.17 -12.37 -0.93
N VAL A 670 -18.83 -13.15 -0.08
CA VAL A 670 -18.76 -13.02 1.38
C VAL A 670 -17.33 -13.18 1.90
N SER A 671 -16.53 -14.12 1.36
CA SER A 671 -15.15 -14.31 1.82
C SER A 671 -14.26 -13.09 1.52
N GLY A 672 -14.45 -12.42 0.37
CA GLY A 672 -13.77 -11.17 0.05
C GLY A 672 -14.22 -9.99 0.91
N LEU A 673 -15.54 -9.82 1.07
CA LEU A 673 -16.14 -8.74 1.87
C LEU A 673 -15.69 -8.79 3.34
N LEU A 674 -15.58 -9.99 3.93
CA LEU A 674 -15.09 -10.18 5.30
C LEU A 674 -13.64 -9.72 5.55
N THR A 675 -12.87 -9.38 4.51
CA THR A 675 -11.52 -8.79 4.68
C THR A 675 -11.52 -7.26 4.81
N ILE A 676 -12.64 -6.59 4.53
CA ILE A 676 -12.76 -5.13 4.55
C ILE A 676 -12.76 -4.64 6.01
N GLY A 677 -11.95 -3.62 6.30
CA GLY A 677 -11.87 -3.03 7.64
C GLY A 677 -10.83 -1.91 7.76
N PRO A 678 -10.56 -1.38 8.97
CA PRO A 678 -9.76 -0.16 9.15
C PRO A 678 -8.31 -0.21 8.62
N ARG A 679 -7.76 -1.40 8.33
CA ARG A 679 -6.45 -1.57 7.68
C ARG A 679 -6.51 -1.76 6.15
N PHE A 680 -7.70 -2.06 5.61
CA PHE A 680 -7.93 -2.46 4.22
C PHE A 680 -9.30 -1.91 3.73
N GLY A 681 -9.30 -0.67 3.23
CA GLY A 681 -10.46 -0.01 2.60
C GLY A 681 -11.56 0.53 3.53
N GLY A 682 -11.45 0.35 4.85
CA GLY A 682 -12.45 0.84 5.81
C GLY A 682 -12.21 2.26 6.37
N ALA A 683 -11.28 3.04 5.79
CA ALA A 683 -10.78 4.28 6.40
C ALA A 683 -11.58 5.55 6.03
N ILE A 684 -12.67 5.42 5.27
CA ILE A 684 -13.37 6.57 4.66
C ILE A 684 -14.21 7.34 5.69
N ASP A 685 -14.99 6.63 6.52
CA ASP A 685 -15.72 7.26 7.64
C ASP A 685 -14.76 7.89 8.67
N ASP A 686 -13.61 7.26 8.93
CA ASP A 686 -12.59 7.81 9.82
C ASP A 686 -12.00 9.10 9.24
N ALA A 687 -11.62 9.11 7.94
CA ALA A 687 -11.09 10.30 7.29
C ALA A 687 -12.11 11.45 7.30
N ALA A 688 -13.37 11.17 6.96
CA ALA A 688 -14.45 12.14 7.06
C ALA A 688 -14.60 12.67 8.50
N ARG A 689 -14.66 11.79 9.51
CA ARG A 689 -14.82 12.17 10.93
C ARG A 689 -13.69 13.07 11.42
N TYR A 690 -12.44 12.69 11.17
CA TYR A 690 -11.28 13.45 11.64
C TYR A 690 -11.06 14.76 10.89
N PHE A 691 -11.28 14.81 9.57
CA PHE A 691 -11.21 16.08 8.83
C PHE A 691 -12.37 17.01 9.18
N LYS A 692 -13.59 16.49 9.37
CA LYS A 692 -14.76 17.29 9.81
C LYS A 692 -14.54 17.88 11.21
N ASP A 693 -14.17 17.07 12.20
CA ASP A 693 -13.91 17.54 13.58
C ASP A 693 -12.84 18.64 13.59
N ALA A 694 -11.73 18.41 12.89
CA ALA A 694 -10.62 19.37 12.85
C ALA A 694 -11.00 20.69 12.15
N HIS A 695 -11.65 20.62 10.99
CA HIS A 695 -12.17 21.79 10.28
C HIS A 695 -13.22 22.56 11.10
N ASP A 696 -14.23 21.88 11.62
CA ASP A 696 -15.36 22.50 12.33
C ASP A 696 -14.97 23.09 13.69
N ARG A 697 -13.81 22.71 14.23
CA ARG A 697 -13.19 23.28 15.43
C ARG A 697 -12.15 24.36 15.11
N GLY A 698 -11.93 24.69 13.83
CA GLY A 698 -10.97 25.70 13.38
C GLY A 698 -9.50 25.32 13.59
N LEU A 699 -9.18 24.03 13.77
CA LEU A 699 -7.79 23.60 13.93
C LEU A 699 -7.02 23.78 12.62
N THR A 700 -5.83 24.38 12.68
CA THR A 700 -4.94 24.38 11.53
C THR A 700 -4.49 22.96 11.18
N PRO A 701 -4.13 22.68 9.90
CA PRO A 701 -3.56 21.39 9.50
C PRO A 701 -2.34 20.96 10.33
N TYR A 702 -1.55 21.93 10.82
CA TYR A 702 -0.44 21.70 11.75
C TYR A 702 -0.93 21.12 13.08
N GLU A 703 -1.85 21.81 13.76
CA GLU A 703 -2.39 21.41 15.07
C GLU A 703 -3.10 20.06 14.99
N PHE A 704 -3.91 19.85 13.95
CA PHE A 704 -4.58 18.59 13.71
C PHE A 704 -3.60 17.41 13.61
N VAL A 705 -2.62 17.50 12.69
CA VAL A 705 -1.68 16.38 12.44
C VAL A 705 -0.76 16.13 13.62
N GLU A 706 -0.25 17.16 14.29
CA GLU A 706 0.55 16.98 15.50
C GLU A 706 -0.29 16.44 16.68
N SER A 707 -1.59 16.76 16.78
CA SER A 707 -2.49 16.18 17.79
C SER A 707 -2.75 14.68 17.54
N MET A 708 -2.91 14.27 16.29
CA MET A 708 -3.09 12.86 15.90
C MET A 708 -1.81 12.05 16.21
N LYS A 709 -0.65 12.59 15.83
CA LYS A 709 0.67 12.06 16.17
C LYS A 709 0.89 11.95 17.69
N LYS A 710 0.48 12.94 18.49
CA LYS A 710 0.54 12.89 19.97
C LYS A 710 -0.35 11.79 20.58
N LYS A 711 -1.47 11.43 19.92
CA LYS A 711 -2.32 10.30 20.29
C LYS A 711 -1.81 8.95 19.77
N GLY A 712 -0.73 8.91 18.98
CA GLY A 712 -0.25 7.70 18.30
C GLY A 712 -1.12 7.26 17.11
N ILE A 713 -2.09 8.07 16.69
CA ILE A 713 -3.05 7.74 15.63
C ILE A 713 -2.49 8.22 14.28
N ARG A 714 -2.48 7.34 13.27
CA ARG A 714 -2.19 7.74 11.89
C ARG A 714 -3.36 8.55 11.35
N VAL A 715 -3.09 9.68 10.68
CA VAL A 715 -4.11 10.51 10.04
C VAL A 715 -4.85 9.67 8.97
N PRO A 716 -6.14 9.35 9.14
CA PRO A 716 -6.87 8.54 8.16
C PRO A 716 -7.03 9.29 6.84
N GLY A 717 -7.13 8.58 5.73
CA GLY A 717 -7.15 9.18 4.39
C GLY A 717 -5.81 9.75 3.90
N ILE A 718 -4.77 9.80 4.74
CA ILE A 718 -3.42 10.23 4.36
C ILE A 718 -2.44 9.04 4.35
N GLY A 719 -1.65 8.97 3.29
CA GLY A 719 -0.59 7.98 3.11
C GLY A 719 -0.94 6.90 2.09
N HIS A 720 0.04 6.54 1.27
CA HIS A 720 -0.09 5.48 0.28
C HIS A 720 1.19 4.62 0.20
N ARG A 721 1.09 3.39 -0.32
CA ARG A 721 2.24 2.47 -0.48
C ARG A 721 3.08 2.77 -1.73
N ILE A 722 2.41 3.03 -2.86
CA ILE A 722 3.02 3.31 -4.18
C ILE A 722 3.09 4.81 -4.47
N LYS A 723 1.92 5.47 -4.55
CA LYS A 723 1.75 6.91 -4.79
C LYS A 723 2.47 7.78 -3.75
N ASN A 724 2.96 8.93 -4.19
CA ASN A 724 3.81 9.87 -3.46
C ASN A 724 3.70 11.29 -4.08
N ARG A 725 4.37 12.30 -3.52
CA ARG A 725 4.35 13.71 -3.98
C ARG A 725 4.51 13.85 -5.50
N ASP A 726 5.39 13.05 -6.08
CA ASP A 726 5.85 13.15 -7.46
C ASP A 726 5.10 12.16 -8.39
N ASN A 727 4.18 11.35 -7.83
CA ASN A 727 3.25 10.45 -8.51
C ASN A 727 2.00 10.28 -7.63
N LYS A 728 1.06 11.24 -7.71
CA LYS A 728 -0.18 11.24 -6.92
C LYS A 728 -1.21 10.22 -7.44
N ASP A 729 -2.23 9.96 -6.64
CA ASP A 729 -3.37 9.15 -7.07
C ASP A 729 -4.26 10.00 -7.99
N LYS A 730 -4.23 9.72 -9.31
CA LYS A 730 -5.03 10.47 -10.32
C LYS A 730 -6.54 10.48 -9.97
N ARG A 731 -7.04 9.51 -9.19
CA ARG A 731 -8.44 9.49 -8.70
C ARG A 731 -8.72 10.63 -7.73
N VAL A 732 -7.77 10.96 -6.86
CA VAL A 732 -7.88 12.07 -5.90
C VAL A 732 -7.93 13.42 -6.64
N GLU A 733 -7.15 13.56 -7.71
CA GLU A 733 -7.13 14.74 -8.57
C GLU A 733 -8.44 14.88 -9.37
N LEU A 734 -8.96 13.78 -9.92
CA LEU A 734 -10.29 13.73 -10.54
C LEU A 734 -11.41 14.11 -9.56
N LEU A 735 -11.35 13.66 -8.31
CA LEU A 735 -12.33 14.02 -7.28
C LEU A 735 -12.25 15.49 -6.87
N GLN A 736 -11.05 16.07 -6.74
CA GLN A 736 -10.88 17.51 -6.51
C GLN A 736 -11.44 18.35 -7.67
N LYS A 737 -11.19 17.93 -8.92
CA LYS A 737 -11.75 18.55 -10.14
C LYS A 737 -13.28 18.46 -10.13
N PHE A 738 -13.84 17.26 -9.88
CA PHE A 738 -15.29 17.04 -9.82
C PHE A 738 -15.97 17.89 -8.74
N ALA A 739 -15.43 17.92 -7.52
CA ALA A 739 -15.95 18.71 -6.41
C ALA A 739 -16.08 20.19 -6.78
N ARG A 740 -14.99 20.77 -7.32
CA ARG A 740 -14.91 22.19 -7.70
C ARG A 740 -15.80 22.58 -8.88
N THR A 741 -16.21 21.62 -9.71
CA THR A 741 -17.13 21.85 -10.84
C THR A 741 -18.60 21.73 -10.44
N HIS A 742 -18.96 20.88 -9.48
CA HIS A 742 -20.35 20.51 -9.21
C HIS A 742 -20.91 20.96 -7.85
N PHE A 743 -20.07 21.25 -6.85
CA PHE A 743 -20.55 21.57 -5.50
C PHE A 743 -20.44 23.07 -5.18
N PRO A 744 -21.44 23.66 -4.49
CA PRO A 744 -21.42 25.08 -4.10
C PRO A 744 -20.42 25.40 -2.98
N SER A 745 -19.85 24.38 -2.34
CA SER A 745 -18.76 24.51 -1.37
C SER A 745 -17.91 23.23 -1.39
N VAL A 746 -16.60 23.36 -1.21
CA VAL A 746 -15.61 22.27 -1.23
C VAL A 746 -14.66 22.33 -0.02
N LYS A 747 -15.15 22.88 1.09
CA LYS A 747 -14.37 23.26 2.27
C LYS A 747 -13.67 22.07 2.95
N TYR A 748 -14.28 20.88 2.97
CA TYR A 748 -13.67 19.71 3.60
C TYR A 748 -12.63 19.08 2.67
N MET A 749 -12.88 19.04 1.37
CA MET A 749 -11.88 18.66 0.35
C MET A 749 -10.67 19.60 0.38
N GLU A 750 -10.89 20.91 0.47
CA GLU A 750 -9.79 21.88 0.57
C GLU A 750 -9.02 21.75 1.90
N TYR A 751 -9.70 21.48 3.01
CA TYR A 751 -9.02 21.15 4.28
C TYR A 751 -8.15 19.88 4.15
N ALA A 752 -8.64 18.82 3.52
CA ALA A 752 -7.87 17.59 3.29
C ALA A 752 -6.64 17.82 2.37
N VAL A 753 -6.73 18.72 1.38
CA VAL A 753 -5.60 19.13 0.54
C VAL A 753 -4.60 20.01 1.30
N GLN A 754 -5.06 20.85 2.23
CA GLN A 754 -4.16 21.58 3.14
C GLN A 754 -3.45 20.63 4.12
N VAL A 755 -4.14 19.60 4.62
CA VAL A 755 -3.54 18.52 5.42
C VAL A 755 -2.50 17.75 4.62
N GLU A 756 -2.78 17.37 3.37
CA GLU A 756 -1.78 16.77 2.47
C GLU A 756 -0.54 17.67 2.31
N THR A 757 -0.77 18.96 2.06
CA THR A 757 0.31 19.93 1.87
C THR A 757 1.23 19.99 3.09
N TYR A 758 0.67 19.90 4.31
CA TYR A 758 1.45 19.78 5.53
C TYR A 758 2.14 18.41 5.69
N THR A 759 1.45 17.29 5.44
CA THR A 759 2.02 15.95 5.65
C THR A 759 3.12 15.61 4.65
N LEU A 760 3.07 16.15 3.44
CA LEU A 760 4.14 16.06 2.45
C LEU A 760 5.44 16.75 2.90
N THR A 761 5.40 17.73 3.81
CA THR A 761 6.63 18.26 4.45
C THR A 761 7.30 17.23 5.39
N LYS A 762 6.56 16.19 5.81
CA LYS A 762 7.02 15.18 6.77
C LYS A 762 7.52 13.90 6.08
N ALA A 763 6.89 13.46 4.99
CA ALA A 763 7.40 12.40 4.11
C ALA A 763 6.70 12.39 2.73
N ASN A 764 7.43 12.11 1.65
CA ASN A 764 6.91 12.15 0.27
C ASN A 764 5.72 11.20 0.01
N ASN A 765 5.56 10.11 0.77
CA ASN A 765 4.46 9.15 0.58
C ASN A 765 3.20 9.45 1.41
N LEU A 766 3.19 10.56 2.16
CA LEU A 766 2.02 11.05 2.92
C LEU A 766 1.14 11.98 2.06
N VAL A 767 0.78 11.49 0.87
CA VAL A 767 -0.23 12.07 -0.03
C VAL A 767 -1.65 11.85 0.50
N LEU A 768 -2.62 12.64 0.04
CA LEU A 768 -4.04 12.33 0.16
C LEU A 768 -4.33 11.09 -0.69
N ASN A 769 -5.01 10.09 -0.12
CA ASN A 769 -5.42 8.88 -0.84
C ASN A 769 -6.92 8.91 -1.17
N VAL A 770 -7.37 7.95 -1.99
CA VAL A 770 -8.77 7.92 -2.46
C VAL A 770 -9.79 7.87 -1.31
N ASP A 771 -9.49 7.14 -0.23
CA ASP A 771 -10.35 7.03 0.95
C ASP A 771 -10.55 8.41 1.61
N GLY A 772 -9.46 9.18 1.75
CA GLY A 772 -9.49 10.54 2.30
C GLY A 772 -10.21 11.55 1.41
N ALA A 773 -10.00 11.45 0.09
CA ALA A 773 -10.67 12.31 -0.87
C ALA A 773 -12.18 12.06 -0.92
N ILE A 774 -12.63 10.79 -0.92
CA ILE A 774 -14.05 10.43 -0.94
C ILE A 774 -14.73 10.83 0.38
N GLY A 775 -14.08 10.59 1.53
CA GLY A 775 -14.61 11.03 2.82
C GLY A 775 -14.85 12.55 2.87
N SER A 776 -13.91 13.32 2.30
CA SER A 776 -14.01 14.79 2.22
C SER A 776 -15.09 15.25 1.23
N LEU A 777 -15.10 14.64 0.02
CA LEU A 777 -16.09 14.91 -1.03
C LEU A 777 -17.53 14.70 -0.55
N PHE A 778 -17.77 13.62 0.19
CA PHE A 778 -19.10 13.29 0.68
C PHE A 778 -19.59 14.26 1.76
N LEU A 779 -18.69 14.77 2.61
CA LEU A 779 -19.03 15.85 3.55
C LEU A 779 -19.41 17.15 2.83
N ASP A 780 -18.70 17.49 1.75
CA ASP A 780 -19.01 18.66 0.92
C ASP A 780 -20.34 18.46 0.14
N LEU A 781 -20.62 17.25 -0.34
CA LEU A 781 -21.92 16.88 -0.93
C LEU A 781 -23.06 17.02 0.08
N LEU A 782 -22.92 16.44 1.28
CA LEU A 782 -23.94 16.53 2.33
C LEU A 782 -24.18 17.98 2.75
N ALA A 783 -23.12 18.74 3.06
CA ALA A 783 -23.23 20.13 3.48
C ALA A 783 -23.71 21.07 2.36
N GLY A 784 -23.30 20.81 1.12
CA GLY A 784 -23.72 21.57 -0.06
C GLY A 784 -25.14 21.27 -0.53
N SER A 785 -25.71 20.12 -0.16
CA SER A 785 -27.09 19.74 -0.53
C SER A 785 -28.18 20.58 0.13
N GLY A 786 -27.89 21.19 1.30
CA GLY A 786 -28.90 21.85 2.14
C GLY A 786 -29.97 20.90 2.73
N MET A 787 -29.88 19.59 2.49
CA MET A 787 -30.89 18.61 2.91
C MET A 787 -30.73 18.12 4.36
N PHE A 788 -29.56 18.33 4.97
CA PHE A 788 -29.19 17.79 6.27
C PHE A 788 -28.67 18.90 7.18
N SER A 789 -29.15 18.94 8.42
CA SER A 789 -28.59 19.79 9.46
C SER A 789 -27.18 19.33 9.85
N LYS A 790 -26.40 20.21 10.52
CA LYS A 790 -25.05 19.85 10.99
C LYS A 790 -25.07 18.57 11.85
N GLN A 791 -26.05 18.43 12.73
CA GLN A 791 -26.20 17.25 13.59
C GLN A 791 -26.49 15.98 12.78
N GLU A 792 -27.35 16.03 11.77
CA GLU A 792 -27.60 14.86 10.91
C GLU A 792 -26.35 14.45 10.13
N ILE A 793 -25.53 15.40 9.68
CA ILE A 793 -24.24 15.11 9.03
C ILE A 793 -23.26 14.45 10.02
N ASP A 794 -23.19 14.93 11.26
CA ASP A 794 -22.39 14.29 12.33
C ASP A 794 -22.89 12.85 12.61
N GLU A 795 -24.20 12.63 12.72
CA GLU A 795 -24.78 11.29 12.93
C GLU A 795 -24.55 10.35 11.72
N ILE A 796 -24.61 10.84 10.48
CA ILE A 796 -24.31 10.07 9.25
C ILE A 796 -22.84 9.59 9.23
N VAL A 797 -21.90 10.41 9.70
CA VAL A 797 -20.47 10.07 9.77
C VAL A 797 -20.16 9.14 10.95
N GLU A 798 -20.88 9.28 12.06
CA GLU A 798 -20.74 8.39 13.23
C GLU A 798 -21.16 6.94 12.93
N ILE A 799 -22.31 6.74 12.26
CA ILE A 799 -22.90 5.40 12.00
C ILE A 799 -22.18 4.56 10.93
N GLY A 800 -21.22 5.13 10.21
CA GLY A 800 -20.42 4.43 9.21
C GLY A 800 -20.99 4.45 7.79
N TYR A 801 -21.64 5.54 7.37
CA TYR A 801 -22.38 5.60 6.10
C TYR A 801 -21.48 5.40 4.87
N LEU A 802 -20.25 5.94 4.89
CA LEU A 802 -19.34 5.94 3.76
C LEU A 802 -18.76 4.56 3.46
N ASN A 803 -18.39 3.81 4.49
CA ASN A 803 -17.95 2.43 4.32
C ASN A 803 -19.07 1.53 3.74
N GLY A 804 -20.35 1.91 3.85
CA GLY A 804 -21.45 1.22 3.17
C GLY A 804 -21.44 1.41 1.67
N LEU A 805 -21.34 2.67 1.21
CA LEU A 805 -21.18 2.98 -0.21
C LEU A 805 -19.91 2.31 -0.80
N PHE A 806 -18.83 2.23 -0.02
CA PHE A 806 -17.62 1.51 -0.41
C PHE A 806 -17.81 -0.01 -0.50
N VAL A 807 -18.51 -0.63 0.45
CA VAL A 807 -18.81 -2.07 0.43
C VAL A 807 -19.75 -2.43 -0.74
N LEU A 808 -20.73 -1.56 -1.04
CA LEU A 808 -21.55 -1.66 -2.24
C LEU A 808 -20.70 -1.59 -3.52
N ALA A 809 -19.82 -0.59 -3.61
CA ALA A 809 -18.91 -0.41 -4.74
C ALA A 809 -18.01 -1.64 -4.94
N ARG A 810 -17.35 -2.10 -3.86
CA ARG A 810 -16.52 -3.31 -3.88
C ARG A 810 -17.28 -4.56 -4.29
N SER A 811 -18.57 -4.65 -3.99
CA SER A 811 -19.38 -5.77 -4.45
C SER A 811 -19.49 -5.80 -5.99
N ILE A 812 -19.39 -4.67 -6.69
CA ILE A 812 -19.35 -4.64 -8.17
C ILE A 812 -18.10 -5.36 -8.69
N GLY A 813 -16.92 -5.00 -8.17
CA GLY A 813 -15.64 -5.57 -8.60
C GLY A 813 -15.33 -6.97 -8.05
N LEU A 814 -16.10 -7.46 -7.07
CA LEU A 814 -15.99 -8.82 -6.53
C LEU A 814 -17.03 -9.80 -7.12
N ILE A 815 -17.93 -9.33 -7.99
CA ILE A 815 -18.90 -10.18 -8.72
C ILE A 815 -18.40 -10.51 -10.15
N GLY A 816 -17.48 -9.70 -10.70
CA GLY A 816 -16.77 -9.97 -11.96
C GLY A 816 -15.49 -10.76 -11.78
#